data_AF-A0A1Z5RFD0-F1
#
_entry.id   AF-A0A1Z5RFD0-F1
#
_cell.length_a   1.000
_cell.length_b   1.000
_cell.length_c   1.000
_cell.angle_alpha   90.00
_cell.angle_beta   90.00
_cell.angle_gamma   90.00
#
_symmetry.space_group_name_H-M   'P 1'
#
loop_
_entity.id
_entity.type
_entity.pdbx_description
1 polymer ?
#
loop_
_entity_poly.entity_id
_entity_poly.type
_entity_poly.pdbx_seq_one_letter_code
_entity_poly.pdbx_strand_id
1 'polypeptide(L)'
;MARVLPLLIVAAATLLLTSIKSSTALKMASPGCRETCGNLTIPYPFGIGPGCYYKQGFDVSCEDNRTFMPNSSSRIQVYNISLLGGQIQVSTLIASKCNYTNGESTDGWVSVFTTPFFTLSSKANKLTAVGCNTVAFLGGYNKRRAQTGCVSLCLDKESVDFSGQCSGMGCCQTAIAPNLGSLNITFDKSFNNYVVNEFNPCSYAFVAEQDWFRFEASYLQDKKLTDKYKDGVPSVFDWVAGNQPCDEAVKNISSYACISRNSQCFNSPNVTGYLCSCSDGFEGNPYLADGCQDIDECQHPLQYPCYGICSNTVGGYSCSCAAGTRSKDPKTSVCSPDTASERAKLTKLLIGLTVGSACFGLLFSFLGVAKITNKLKQQRIKKLRQTIFKRNHGLLLQQLISSNQDIAENMKIFGLQELEQATNKFDQNRILGGGGHGIVFKGILADQRIVAIKKSKIAVQREIDQFINEVVILSQTNHRNVVKLFGCCLESEVPLLVYEFISNGTLSYHLHEQSENILSWKDRLRIAVETSRAIAYLHSAASILVFHRDIKSANILLTDALTAKVSDFGASRSISIDDTGILTAIQGTHGYLDPEYYYTSRLTEKSDVYSFGVILAELLTRVKPVFSTPSSEVTSLASHFVSMMRDNRLCDILDPRIVEEGSTEDIKVVAGLAEACLRLKGEERPTMRQVEITLEDLQGSKVLPNSRMASSQNAIQDESYNGSNGSEGTRLYSLEKEFIQSSEIPR
;
A
#
# COMPACT_ATOMS: atom_id res chain seq x y z
N MET A 1 2.79 73.72 19.56
CA MET A 1 2.85 72.31 19.11
C MET A 1 1.90 72.09 17.94
N ALA A 2 2.33 72.35 16.69
CA ALA A 2 1.52 72.02 15.49
C ALA A 2 2.29 72.06 14.15
N ARG A 3 3.64 72.00 14.11
CA ARG A 3 4.41 72.06 12.83
C ARG A 3 5.74 71.28 12.81
N VAL A 4 5.86 70.18 13.57
CA VAL A 4 7.10 69.35 13.55
C VAL A 4 6.83 67.88 13.18
N LEU A 5 5.58 67.45 13.16
CA LEU A 5 5.20 66.08 12.84
C LEU A 5 5.33 65.66 11.35
N PRO A 6 5.19 66.55 10.33
CA PRO A 6 5.26 66.11 8.94
C PRO A 6 6.68 65.88 8.40
N LEU A 7 7.71 66.49 9.00
CA LEU A 7 9.10 66.35 8.53
C LEU A 7 9.77 65.04 8.97
N LEU A 8 9.35 64.47 10.10
CA LEU A 8 9.90 63.20 10.59
C LEU A 8 9.41 61.99 9.80
N ILE A 9 8.22 62.10 9.17
CA ILE A 9 7.63 61.01 8.37
C ILE A 9 8.32 60.90 6.99
N VAL A 10 8.74 62.03 6.41
CA VAL A 10 9.45 62.03 5.11
C VAL A 10 10.92 61.61 5.25
N ALA A 11 11.57 61.92 6.37
CA ALA A 11 12.92 61.43 6.67
C ALA A 11 12.94 59.92 6.99
N ALA A 12 11.90 59.39 7.63
CA ALA A 12 11.76 57.94 7.84
C ALA A 12 11.46 57.19 6.54
N ALA A 13 10.70 57.79 5.61
CA ALA A 13 10.38 57.18 4.32
C ALA A 13 11.55 57.20 3.31
N THR A 14 12.51 58.12 3.45
CA THR A 14 13.68 58.20 2.57
C THR A 14 14.88 57.38 3.06
N LEU A 15 14.92 56.97 4.34
CA LEU A 15 15.90 56.01 4.88
C LEU A 15 15.45 54.53 4.74
N LEU A 16 14.24 54.28 4.27
CA LEU A 16 13.72 52.92 3.98
C LEU A 16 13.87 52.49 2.51
N LEU A 17 14.52 53.31 1.67
CA LEU A 17 14.73 53.01 0.23
C LEU A 17 16.18 52.69 -0.16
N THR A 18 17.08 52.51 0.81
CA THR A 18 18.47 52.05 0.55
C THR A 18 18.89 50.93 1.49
N SER A 19 18.13 49.84 1.51
CA SER A 19 18.69 48.51 1.83
C SER A 19 17.85 47.40 1.23
N ILE A 20 17.63 47.43 -0.08
CA ILE A 20 17.54 46.16 -0.81
C ILE A 20 18.96 45.59 -0.78
N LYS A 21 19.31 44.93 0.34
CA LYS A 21 20.40 43.94 0.29
C LYS A 21 19.96 42.96 -0.79
N SER A 22 20.67 42.99 -1.90
CA SER A 22 20.59 41.97 -2.93
C SER A 22 20.75 40.63 -2.19
N SER A 23 19.65 39.91 -2.02
CA SER A 23 19.73 38.49 -1.74
C SER A 23 20.47 37.95 -2.96
N THR A 24 21.74 37.60 -2.80
CA THR A 24 22.44 36.84 -3.82
C THR A 24 21.60 35.60 -4.05
N ALA A 25 20.85 35.59 -5.15
CA ALA A 25 20.07 34.44 -5.54
C ALA A 25 21.02 33.24 -5.54
N LEU A 26 20.65 32.17 -4.86
CA LEU A 26 21.42 30.93 -4.84
C LEU A 26 21.66 30.54 -6.30
N LYS A 27 22.93 30.44 -6.70
CA LYS A 27 23.29 30.15 -8.09
C LYS A 27 22.74 28.78 -8.47
N MET A 28 21.71 28.76 -9.32
CA MET A 28 21.12 27.49 -9.74
C MET A 28 21.75 26.98 -11.03
N ALA A 29 22.20 27.85 -11.92
CA ALA A 29 22.85 27.47 -13.18
C ALA A 29 24.40 27.47 -13.08
N SER A 30 25.03 26.75 -14.00
CA SER A 30 26.49 26.79 -14.17
C SER A 30 26.97 28.21 -14.51
N PRO A 31 28.16 28.67 -14.04
CA PRO A 31 28.65 30.01 -14.33
C PRO A 31 28.70 30.33 -15.82
N GLY A 32 28.13 31.48 -16.22
CA GLY A 32 28.07 31.91 -17.63
C GLY A 32 26.94 31.27 -18.45
N CYS A 33 26.13 30.41 -17.84
CA CYS A 33 25.00 29.76 -18.49
C CYS A 33 23.68 30.47 -18.19
N ARG A 34 22.74 30.33 -19.12
CA ARG A 34 21.39 30.90 -18.98
C ARG A 34 20.61 30.15 -17.88
N GLU A 35 20.18 30.89 -16.86
CA GLU A 35 19.50 30.33 -15.68
C GLU A 35 17.99 30.18 -15.86
N THR A 36 17.35 30.95 -16.75
CA THR A 36 15.90 30.92 -16.95
C THR A 36 15.50 30.89 -18.42
N CYS A 37 14.39 30.21 -18.71
CA CYS A 37 13.71 30.25 -20.00
C CYS A 37 12.20 30.43 -19.75
N GLY A 38 11.68 31.62 -20.07
CA GLY A 38 10.35 32.03 -19.64
C GLY A 38 10.26 32.06 -18.12
N ASN A 39 9.27 31.35 -17.56
CA ASN A 39 9.04 31.27 -16.12
C ASN A 39 9.77 30.09 -15.45
N LEU A 40 10.44 29.23 -16.23
CA LEU A 40 11.16 28.08 -15.70
C LEU A 40 12.59 28.46 -15.33
N THR A 41 12.99 28.17 -14.10
CA THR A 41 14.40 28.16 -13.69
C THR A 41 15.03 26.83 -14.07
N ILE A 42 16.19 26.87 -14.71
CA ILE A 42 16.91 25.69 -15.21
C ILE A 42 18.12 25.46 -14.31
N PRO A 43 17.99 24.60 -13.29
CA PRO A 43 19.08 24.32 -12.38
C PRO A 43 20.07 23.31 -12.99
N TYR A 44 21.36 23.50 -12.75
CA TYR A 44 22.36 22.47 -13.01
C TYR A 44 22.00 21.22 -12.17
N PRO A 45 22.02 19.98 -12.71
CA PRO A 45 22.77 19.52 -13.88
C PRO A 45 22.15 19.81 -15.25
N PHE A 46 20.97 20.41 -15.31
CA PHE A 46 20.32 20.81 -16.56
C PHE A 46 20.89 22.13 -17.08
N GLY A 47 20.89 22.33 -18.40
CA GLY A 47 21.35 23.58 -18.97
C GLY A 47 21.17 23.74 -20.48
N ILE A 48 21.20 25.00 -20.93
CA ILE A 48 21.05 25.38 -22.33
C ILE A 48 22.42 25.61 -22.94
N GLY A 49 22.74 24.85 -23.99
CA GLY A 49 23.95 25.03 -24.78
C GLY A 49 25.18 24.23 -24.29
N PRO A 50 26.22 24.11 -25.12
CA PRO A 50 27.41 23.33 -24.80
C PRO A 50 28.11 23.82 -23.53
N GLY A 51 28.48 22.89 -22.64
CA GLY A 51 29.17 23.20 -21.38
C GLY A 51 28.27 23.67 -20.24
N CYS A 52 26.96 23.81 -20.46
CA CYS A 52 26.02 24.29 -19.46
C CYS A 52 25.25 23.20 -18.71
N TYR A 53 25.41 21.94 -19.10
CA TYR A 53 24.77 20.78 -18.51
C TYR A 53 25.81 19.74 -18.10
N TYR A 54 25.44 18.81 -17.22
CA TYR A 54 26.38 17.81 -16.67
C TYR A 54 26.85 16.79 -17.70
N LYS A 55 25.90 16.19 -18.43
CA LYS A 55 26.16 15.20 -19.49
C LYS A 55 25.00 15.17 -20.46
N GLN A 56 25.21 14.55 -21.62
CA GLN A 56 24.18 14.40 -22.64
C GLN A 56 22.91 13.74 -22.04
N GLY A 57 21.75 14.33 -22.34
CA GLY A 57 20.46 13.98 -21.77
C GLY A 57 19.97 14.94 -20.69
N PHE A 58 20.84 15.78 -20.13
CA PHE A 58 20.48 16.91 -19.25
C PHE A 58 20.48 18.27 -19.98
N ASP A 59 20.90 18.29 -21.24
CA ASP A 59 20.74 19.46 -22.08
C ASP A 59 19.25 19.79 -22.27
N VAL A 60 18.90 21.07 -22.39
CA VAL A 60 17.54 21.52 -22.72
C VAL A 60 17.62 22.65 -23.75
N SER A 61 16.60 22.79 -24.60
CA SER A 61 16.47 23.92 -25.53
C SER A 61 15.47 24.95 -25.01
N CYS A 62 15.64 26.21 -25.42
CA CYS A 62 14.72 27.29 -25.10
C CYS A 62 14.24 27.94 -26.41
N GLU A 63 12.97 27.77 -26.72
CA GLU A 63 12.31 28.28 -27.93
C GLU A 63 11.02 29.01 -27.52
N ASP A 64 10.83 30.25 -27.96
CA ASP A 64 9.65 31.06 -27.63
C ASP A 64 9.32 31.12 -26.12
N ASN A 65 10.35 31.29 -25.28
CA ASN A 65 10.25 31.27 -23.81
C ASN A 65 9.68 29.96 -23.23
N ARG A 66 9.71 28.85 -23.99
CA ARG A 66 9.38 27.50 -23.52
C ARG A 66 10.61 26.61 -23.55
N THR A 67 10.73 25.77 -22.53
CA THR A 67 11.86 24.84 -22.38
C THR A 67 11.48 23.48 -22.93
N PHE A 68 12.36 22.83 -23.69
CA PHE A 68 12.12 21.52 -24.28
C PHE A 68 13.26 20.53 -24.00
N MET A 69 12.91 19.25 -23.86
CA MET A 69 13.89 18.17 -23.77
C MET A 69 14.54 17.90 -25.14
N PRO A 70 15.84 17.55 -25.15
CA PRO A 70 16.64 17.41 -26.35
C PRO A 70 16.32 16.10 -27.06
N ASN A 71 16.46 16.10 -28.38
CA ASN A 71 16.41 14.90 -29.22
C ASN A 71 15.13 14.04 -29.08
N SER A 72 14.03 14.65 -28.61
CA SER A 72 12.71 14.00 -28.61
C SER A 72 12.04 14.25 -29.96
N SER A 73 11.70 13.17 -30.68
CA SER A 73 10.86 13.22 -31.89
C SER A 73 9.47 13.84 -31.65
N SER A 74 9.12 14.12 -30.38
CA SER A 74 7.81 14.58 -29.92
C SER A 74 7.81 15.98 -29.28
N ARG A 75 8.92 16.75 -29.34
CA ARG A 75 9.02 18.12 -28.78
C ARG A 75 8.46 18.24 -27.35
N ILE A 76 9.00 17.45 -26.42
CA ILE A 76 8.54 17.36 -25.03
C ILE A 76 8.87 18.67 -24.29
N GLN A 77 7.83 19.41 -23.86
CA GLN A 77 7.99 20.66 -23.11
C GLN A 77 8.27 20.33 -21.64
N VAL A 78 9.12 21.12 -20.97
CA VAL A 78 9.40 21.03 -19.54
C VAL A 78 8.60 22.10 -18.78
N TYR A 79 7.88 21.68 -17.75
CA TYR A 79 7.10 22.55 -16.87
C TYR A 79 7.79 22.84 -15.55
N ASN A 80 8.50 21.85 -14.98
CA ASN A 80 9.14 21.98 -13.68
C ASN A 80 10.32 21.01 -13.54
N ILE A 81 11.36 21.40 -12.79
CA ILE A 81 12.54 20.60 -12.48
C ILE A 81 12.77 20.66 -10.97
N SER A 82 12.72 19.50 -10.29
CA SER A 82 13.00 19.35 -8.87
C SER A 82 14.34 18.62 -8.66
N LEU A 83 15.31 19.30 -8.05
CA LEU A 83 16.61 18.71 -7.72
C LEU A 83 16.52 17.69 -6.57
N LEU A 84 15.83 18.08 -5.50
CA LEU A 84 15.79 17.31 -4.25
C LEU A 84 14.89 16.07 -4.38
N GLY A 85 13.80 16.20 -5.15
CA GLY A 85 12.93 15.07 -5.49
C GLY A 85 13.45 14.21 -6.63
N GLY A 86 14.44 14.67 -7.40
CA GLY A 86 14.91 14.00 -8.62
C GLY A 86 13.78 13.80 -9.62
N GLN A 87 12.97 14.84 -9.85
CA GLN A 87 11.80 14.77 -10.73
C GLN A 87 11.78 15.88 -11.75
N ILE A 88 11.25 15.58 -12.94
CA ILE A 88 10.99 16.54 -14.00
C ILE A 88 9.56 16.37 -14.49
N GLN A 89 8.82 17.46 -14.56
CA GLN A 89 7.44 17.49 -15.07
C GLN A 89 7.47 17.96 -16.52
N VAL A 90 6.88 17.19 -17.42
CA VAL A 90 6.98 17.39 -18.87
C VAL A 90 5.64 17.18 -19.58
N SER A 91 5.53 17.61 -20.84
CA SER A 91 4.38 17.31 -21.70
C SER A 91 4.55 16.00 -22.45
N THR A 92 3.54 15.13 -22.36
CA THR A 92 3.45 13.87 -23.13
C THR A 92 2.25 13.90 -24.06
N LEU A 93 2.37 13.25 -25.21
CA LEU A 93 1.32 13.23 -26.23
C LEU A 93 0.20 12.24 -25.89
N ILE A 94 -0.95 12.43 -26.53
CA ILE A 94 -2.14 11.60 -26.40
C ILE A 94 -2.23 10.66 -27.60
N ALA A 95 -2.33 9.35 -27.34
CA ALA A 95 -2.64 8.35 -28.36
C ALA A 95 -4.14 8.38 -28.66
N SER A 96 -4.54 8.20 -29.91
CA SER A 96 -5.94 8.25 -30.32
C SER A 96 -6.25 7.22 -31.39
N LYS A 97 -7.34 6.47 -31.22
CA LYS A 97 -7.88 5.55 -32.22
C LYS A 97 -9.28 5.99 -32.59
N CYS A 98 -9.48 6.48 -33.81
CA CYS A 98 -10.78 6.95 -34.29
C CYS A 98 -11.27 6.11 -35.46
N ASN A 99 -12.56 5.81 -35.49
CA ASN A 99 -13.23 5.12 -36.58
C ASN A 99 -14.46 5.92 -36.97
N TYR A 100 -14.42 6.62 -38.10
CA TYR A 100 -15.51 7.47 -38.55
C TYR A 100 -16.52 6.69 -39.41
N THR A 101 -17.77 7.16 -39.44
CA THR A 101 -18.87 6.53 -40.21
C THR A 101 -18.68 6.60 -41.73
N ASN A 102 -17.80 7.50 -42.21
CA ASN A 102 -17.38 7.59 -43.61
C ASN A 102 -16.37 6.50 -44.03
N GLY A 103 -15.96 5.62 -43.10
CA GLY A 103 -14.99 4.56 -43.33
C GLY A 103 -13.53 4.98 -43.11
N GLU A 104 -13.26 6.23 -42.76
CA GLU A 104 -11.91 6.68 -42.38
C GLU A 104 -11.56 6.19 -40.97
N SER A 105 -10.39 5.57 -40.82
CA SER A 105 -9.86 5.13 -39.54
C SER A 105 -8.49 5.74 -39.32
N THR A 106 -8.23 6.20 -38.10
CA THR A 106 -6.92 6.71 -37.68
C THR A 106 -6.48 5.94 -36.44
N ASP A 107 -5.23 5.46 -36.45
CA ASP A 107 -4.62 4.76 -35.33
C ASP A 107 -3.32 5.48 -34.94
N GLY A 108 -3.44 6.33 -33.93
CA GLY A 108 -2.36 7.12 -33.36
C GLY A 108 -1.78 6.41 -32.13
N TRP A 109 -0.51 6.04 -32.22
CA TRP A 109 0.27 5.53 -31.10
C TRP A 109 1.23 6.62 -30.59
N VAL A 110 1.60 6.55 -29.31
CA VAL A 110 2.58 7.45 -28.71
C VAL A 110 3.74 6.64 -28.18
N SER A 111 4.95 6.96 -28.63
CA SER A 111 6.18 6.43 -28.06
C SER A 111 7.08 7.56 -27.58
N VAL A 112 7.54 7.45 -26.35
CA VAL A 112 8.59 8.32 -25.81
C VAL A 112 9.75 7.46 -25.34
N PHE A 113 10.92 7.74 -25.90
CA PHE A 113 12.18 7.18 -25.45
C PHE A 113 12.85 8.18 -24.53
N THR A 114 13.11 7.77 -23.29
CA THR A 114 13.88 8.60 -22.38
C THR A 114 15.36 8.28 -22.49
N THR A 115 16.21 9.24 -22.13
CA THR A 115 17.63 8.95 -21.97
C THR A 115 17.83 8.07 -20.72
N PRO A 116 18.96 7.37 -20.58
CA PRO A 116 19.16 6.35 -19.53
C PRO A 116 19.07 6.86 -18.08
N PHE A 117 18.94 8.16 -17.88
CA PHE A 117 18.86 8.82 -16.58
C PHE A 117 17.44 9.21 -16.20
N PHE A 118 16.44 8.99 -17.06
CA PHE A 118 15.06 9.37 -16.84
C PHE A 118 14.15 8.16 -17.01
N THR A 119 13.16 8.06 -16.14
CA THR A 119 12.20 6.97 -16.10
C THR A 119 10.83 7.50 -15.72
N LEU A 120 9.78 6.93 -16.29
CA LEU A 120 8.42 7.37 -16.01
C LEU A 120 8.06 7.04 -14.55
N SER A 121 7.60 8.05 -13.80
CA SER A 121 7.32 7.87 -12.36
C SER A 121 6.02 7.11 -12.14
N SER A 122 6.11 5.87 -11.67
CA SER A 122 4.93 5.05 -11.35
C SER A 122 4.11 5.56 -10.16
N LYS A 123 4.74 6.33 -9.26
CA LYS A 123 4.08 6.93 -8.09
C LYS A 123 3.36 8.23 -8.41
N ALA A 124 3.83 8.97 -9.40
CA ALA A 124 3.29 10.28 -9.74
C ALA A 124 2.36 10.28 -10.96
N ASN A 125 2.30 9.19 -11.74
CA ASN A 125 1.44 9.11 -12.93
C ASN A 125 0.44 7.95 -12.89
N LYS A 126 -0.60 8.04 -13.74
CA LYS A 126 -1.55 6.97 -14.07
C LYS A 126 -1.70 6.86 -15.59
N LEU A 127 -1.94 5.65 -16.09
CA LEU A 127 -2.44 5.46 -17.45
C LEU A 127 -3.93 5.78 -17.45
N THR A 128 -4.36 6.66 -18.35
CA THR A 128 -5.76 7.03 -18.55
C THR A 128 -6.19 6.61 -19.95
N ALA A 129 -7.33 5.93 -20.05
CA ALA A 129 -8.03 5.65 -21.30
C ALA A 129 -9.40 6.33 -21.28
N VAL A 130 -9.77 7.01 -22.37
CA VAL A 130 -11.04 7.72 -22.51
C VAL A 130 -11.74 7.22 -23.77
N GLY A 131 -12.97 6.79 -23.65
CA GLY A 131 -13.72 6.15 -24.73
C GLY A 131 -14.63 5.04 -24.21
N CYS A 132 -15.54 4.59 -25.07
CA CYS A 132 -16.41 3.44 -24.84
C CYS A 132 -15.97 2.27 -25.72
N ASN A 133 -16.01 1.05 -25.17
CA ASN A 133 -15.44 -0.14 -25.80
C ASN A 133 -13.95 0.04 -26.14
N THR A 134 -13.22 0.64 -25.19
CA THR A 134 -11.83 1.04 -25.34
C THR A 134 -10.95 0.20 -24.43
N VAL A 135 -9.94 -0.45 -25.01
CA VAL A 135 -8.85 -1.09 -24.26
C VAL A 135 -7.54 -0.48 -24.72
N ALA A 136 -6.83 0.18 -23.80
CA ALA A 136 -5.54 0.78 -24.05
C ALA A 136 -4.45 0.08 -23.24
N PHE A 137 -3.30 -0.14 -23.86
CA PHE A 137 -2.12 -0.72 -23.25
C PHE A 137 -0.97 0.26 -23.22
N LEU A 138 -0.34 0.39 -22.05
CA LEU A 138 0.97 0.99 -21.88
C LEU A 138 2.00 -0.12 -21.82
N GLY A 139 2.83 -0.22 -22.86
CA GLY A 139 4.01 -1.07 -22.90
C GLY A 139 5.29 -0.28 -22.62
N GLY A 140 6.28 -0.94 -22.04
CA GLY A 140 7.61 -0.37 -21.88
C GLY A 140 8.66 -1.40 -21.47
N TYR A 141 9.89 -0.94 -21.23
CA TYR A 141 11.02 -1.79 -20.89
C TYR A 141 11.63 -1.40 -19.55
N ASN A 142 11.77 -2.38 -18.65
CA ASN A 142 12.39 -2.24 -17.33
C ASN A 142 13.21 -3.50 -16.99
N LYS A 143 14.33 -3.74 -17.70
CA LYS A 143 15.11 -5.01 -17.71
C LYS A 143 14.35 -6.22 -18.29
N ARG A 144 13.01 -6.20 -18.26
CA ARG A 144 12.07 -7.10 -18.96
C ARG A 144 11.01 -6.25 -19.67
N ARG A 145 10.20 -6.85 -20.56
CA ARG A 145 9.02 -6.18 -21.12
C ARG A 145 7.93 -6.12 -20.04
N ALA A 146 7.39 -4.93 -19.80
CA ALA A 146 6.28 -4.71 -18.89
C ALA A 146 5.11 -4.08 -19.65
N GLN A 147 3.88 -4.49 -19.30
CA GLN A 147 2.66 -3.99 -19.92
C GLN A 147 1.56 -3.82 -18.88
N THR A 148 0.83 -2.71 -18.96
CA THR A 148 -0.35 -2.40 -18.16
C THR A 148 -1.50 -2.09 -19.11
N GLY A 149 -2.73 -2.48 -18.76
CA GLY A 149 -3.93 -2.20 -19.55
C GLY A 149 -4.99 -1.42 -18.77
N CYS A 150 -5.75 -0.58 -19.48
CA CYS A 150 -6.93 0.11 -18.96
C CYS A 150 -8.12 -0.18 -19.89
N VAL A 151 -9.27 -0.54 -19.32
CA VAL A 151 -10.49 -0.88 -20.05
C VAL A 151 -11.65 0.01 -19.63
N SER A 152 -12.38 0.54 -20.61
CA SER A 152 -13.58 1.34 -20.41
C SER A 152 -14.71 0.83 -21.31
N LEU A 153 -15.87 0.53 -20.73
CA LEU A 153 -17.00 -0.14 -21.39
C LEU A 153 -18.28 0.67 -21.21
N CYS A 154 -19.02 0.85 -22.29
CA CYS A 154 -20.35 1.48 -22.30
C CYS A 154 -21.22 0.77 -23.34
N LEU A 155 -22.50 0.57 -23.05
CA LEU A 155 -23.43 -0.06 -24.00
C LEU A 155 -24.01 0.98 -24.97
N ASP A 156 -24.28 2.16 -24.46
CA ASP A 156 -24.90 3.30 -25.14
C ASP A 156 -24.43 4.62 -24.51
N LYS A 157 -25.02 5.74 -24.94
CA LYS A 157 -24.64 7.07 -24.46
C LYS A 157 -25.12 7.32 -23.04
N GLU A 158 -26.24 6.71 -22.65
CA GLU A 158 -26.89 6.81 -21.35
C GLU A 158 -26.10 6.09 -20.26
N SER A 159 -25.35 5.05 -20.61
CA SER A 159 -24.47 4.30 -19.71
C SER A 159 -23.09 4.92 -19.49
N VAL A 160 -22.81 6.09 -20.07
CA VAL A 160 -21.60 6.88 -19.76
C VAL A 160 -21.72 7.53 -18.38
N ASP A 161 -20.63 7.59 -17.62
CA ASP A 161 -20.60 8.27 -16.33
C ASP A 161 -20.56 9.81 -16.49
N PHE A 162 -21.60 10.49 -16.04
CA PHE A 162 -21.69 11.96 -16.05
C PHE A 162 -21.27 12.63 -14.74
N SER A 163 -20.88 11.86 -13.72
CA SER A 163 -20.42 12.40 -12.42
C SER A 163 -19.06 13.10 -12.49
N GLY A 164 -18.34 12.91 -13.60
CA GLY A 164 -16.97 13.38 -13.81
C GLY A 164 -15.90 12.48 -13.20
N GLN A 165 -16.30 11.36 -12.60
CA GLN A 165 -15.40 10.32 -12.13
C GLN A 165 -14.98 9.39 -13.27
N CYS A 166 -13.82 8.77 -13.13
CA CYS A 166 -13.29 7.79 -14.08
C CYS A 166 -13.59 6.38 -13.55
N SER A 167 -14.84 5.94 -13.72
CA SER A 167 -15.43 4.75 -13.09
C SER A 167 -15.32 3.45 -13.91
N GLY A 168 -14.73 3.50 -15.10
CA GLY A 168 -14.75 2.42 -16.09
C GLY A 168 -15.85 2.58 -17.15
N MET A 169 -16.72 3.59 -17.01
CA MET A 169 -17.80 3.91 -17.96
C MET A 169 -17.49 5.23 -18.69
N GLY A 170 -16.80 5.12 -19.83
CA GLY A 170 -16.33 6.26 -20.64
C GLY A 170 -14.90 6.72 -20.31
N CYS A 171 -14.38 6.35 -19.14
CA CYS A 171 -13.00 6.61 -18.72
C CYS A 171 -12.49 5.48 -17.82
N CYS A 172 -11.23 5.11 -17.98
CA CYS A 172 -10.48 4.22 -17.09
C CYS A 172 -9.15 4.87 -16.66
N GLN A 173 -8.79 4.72 -15.38
CA GLN A 173 -7.48 5.09 -14.84
C GLN A 173 -6.84 3.91 -14.11
N THR A 174 -5.57 3.63 -14.38
CA THR A 174 -4.86 2.51 -13.76
C THR A 174 -3.40 2.86 -13.40
N ALA A 175 -2.85 2.14 -12.43
CA ALA A 175 -1.45 2.26 -12.04
C ALA A 175 -0.52 1.70 -13.13
N ILE A 176 0.68 2.26 -13.25
CA ILE A 176 1.67 1.88 -14.26
C ILE A 176 2.85 1.13 -13.62
N ALA A 177 3.53 0.30 -14.40
CA ALA A 177 4.71 -0.42 -13.94
C ALA A 177 5.87 0.53 -13.56
N PRO A 178 6.68 0.20 -12.54
CA PRO A 178 7.83 1.01 -12.15
C PRO A 178 9.00 0.88 -13.15
N ASN A 179 9.88 1.89 -13.17
CA ASN A 179 11.15 1.90 -13.91
C ASN A 179 11.03 1.79 -15.44
N LEU A 180 9.96 2.32 -16.04
CA LEU A 180 9.82 2.32 -17.51
C LEU A 180 10.74 3.39 -18.13
N GLY A 181 11.78 2.95 -18.84
CA GLY A 181 12.70 3.82 -19.62
C GLY A 181 12.24 4.10 -21.07
N SER A 182 11.10 3.53 -21.45
CA SER A 182 10.41 3.83 -22.69
C SER A 182 8.94 3.61 -22.46
N LEU A 183 8.09 4.47 -23.00
CA LEU A 183 6.65 4.28 -23.00
C LEU A 183 6.17 4.10 -24.43
N ASN A 184 5.25 3.16 -24.63
CA ASN A 184 4.52 2.95 -25.86
C ASN A 184 3.05 2.70 -25.54
N ILE A 185 2.17 3.59 -26.02
CA ILE A 185 0.73 3.48 -25.81
C ILE A 185 0.08 2.95 -27.09
N THR A 186 -0.67 1.87 -26.95
CA THR A 186 -1.35 1.16 -28.05
C THR A 186 -2.77 0.80 -27.65
N PHE A 187 -3.62 0.47 -28.61
CA PHE A 187 -4.98 0.00 -28.36
C PHE A 187 -5.13 -1.46 -28.78
N ASP A 188 -6.03 -2.18 -28.11
CA ASP A 188 -6.42 -3.51 -28.58
C ASP A 188 -7.12 -3.39 -29.96
N LYS A 189 -6.76 -4.30 -30.88
CA LYS A 189 -7.32 -4.30 -32.23
C LYS A 189 -8.69 -5.00 -32.30
N SER A 190 -8.94 -5.94 -31.38
CA SER A 190 -10.16 -6.75 -31.30
C SER A 190 -11.32 -5.96 -30.69
N PHE A 191 -11.01 -4.96 -29.85
CA PHE A 191 -11.99 -4.01 -29.33
C PHE A 191 -12.15 -2.83 -30.30
N ASN A 192 -13.33 -2.75 -30.92
CA ASN A 192 -13.71 -1.63 -31.76
C ASN A 192 -14.89 -0.86 -31.15
N ASN A 193 -14.98 0.42 -31.51
CA ASN A 193 -16.05 1.32 -31.11
C ASN A 193 -17.19 1.35 -32.14
N TYR A 194 -17.34 0.34 -33.01
CA TYR A 194 -18.33 0.37 -34.10
C TYR A 194 -19.76 0.53 -33.56
N VAL A 195 -20.07 -0.15 -32.45
CA VAL A 195 -21.39 -0.15 -31.80
C VAL A 195 -21.74 1.22 -31.20
N VAL A 196 -20.74 1.99 -30.75
CA VAL A 196 -20.92 3.27 -30.05
C VAL A 196 -20.48 4.48 -30.89
N ASN A 197 -20.20 4.27 -32.18
CA ASN A 197 -19.56 5.24 -33.05
C ASN A 197 -20.36 6.55 -33.20
N GLU A 198 -21.69 6.48 -33.12
CA GLU A 198 -22.58 7.65 -33.24
C GLU A 198 -22.23 8.77 -32.25
N PHE A 199 -21.85 8.42 -31.02
CA PHE A 199 -21.50 9.39 -29.98
C PHE A 199 -20.06 9.30 -29.49
N ASN A 200 -19.35 8.19 -29.78
CA ASN A 200 -17.94 7.98 -29.44
C ASN A 200 -17.13 7.49 -30.66
N PRO A 201 -16.82 8.38 -31.62
CA PRO A 201 -16.03 8.03 -32.80
C PRO A 201 -14.54 7.81 -32.49
N CYS A 202 -14.04 8.32 -31.36
CA CYS A 202 -12.64 8.28 -30.98
C CYS A 202 -12.42 7.73 -29.57
N SER A 203 -11.39 6.90 -29.43
CA SER A 203 -10.78 6.47 -28.18
C SER A 203 -9.45 7.17 -27.97
N TYR A 204 -9.13 7.54 -26.74
CA TYR A 204 -7.90 8.22 -26.36
C TYR A 204 -7.17 7.49 -25.24
N ALA A 205 -5.85 7.58 -25.22
CA ALA A 205 -5.04 7.03 -24.15
C ALA A 205 -3.79 7.87 -23.92
N PHE A 206 -3.46 8.13 -22.67
CA PHE A 206 -2.30 8.92 -22.28
C PHE A 206 -1.84 8.58 -20.88
N VAL A 207 -0.58 8.87 -20.58
CA VAL A 207 -0.09 8.88 -19.20
C VAL A 207 -0.11 10.33 -18.74
N ALA A 208 -0.64 10.56 -17.53
CA ALA A 208 -0.63 11.88 -16.92
C ALA A 208 -0.40 11.80 -15.41
N GLU A 209 -0.02 12.93 -14.83
CA GLU A 209 0.11 13.11 -13.40
C GLU A 209 -1.17 12.70 -12.66
N GLN A 210 -1.00 12.07 -11.50
CA GLN A 210 -2.12 11.61 -10.67
C GLN A 210 -3.02 12.79 -10.30
N ASP A 211 -4.33 12.55 -10.39
CA ASP A 211 -5.39 13.48 -10.01
C ASP A 211 -5.48 14.78 -10.86
N TRP A 212 -4.63 14.93 -11.88
CA TRP A 212 -4.69 16.06 -12.82
C TRP A 212 -5.88 15.96 -13.78
N PHE A 213 -6.16 14.76 -14.30
CA PHE A 213 -7.23 14.55 -15.26
C PHE A 213 -8.57 14.26 -14.57
N ARG A 214 -9.61 15.01 -14.96
CA ARG A 214 -11.01 14.75 -14.61
C ARG A 214 -11.79 14.44 -15.88
N PHE A 215 -12.61 13.39 -15.82
CA PHE A 215 -13.39 12.99 -16.97
C PHE A 215 -14.56 13.95 -17.20
N GLU A 216 -14.82 14.25 -18.46
CA GLU A 216 -16.05 14.93 -18.91
C GLU A 216 -16.61 14.10 -20.07
N ALA A 217 -17.89 13.74 -20.02
CA ALA A 217 -18.53 12.98 -21.10
C ALA A 217 -18.45 13.67 -22.48
N SER A 218 -18.25 14.99 -22.49
CA SER A 218 -18.00 15.78 -23.70
C SER A 218 -16.75 15.32 -24.46
N TYR A 219 -15.76 14.73 -23.78
CA TYR A 219 -14.53 14.21 -24.39
C TYR A 219 -14.76 12.98 -25.28
N LEU A 220 -15.90 12.32 -25.16
CA LEU A 220 -16.26 11.22 -26.06
C LEU A 220 -16.64 11.73 -27.46
N GLN A 221 -16.99 13.02 -27.59
CA GLN A 221 -17.43 13.62 -28.85
C GLN A 221 -16.22 14.14 -29.64
N ASP A 222 -15.89 13.48 -30.75
CA ASP A 222 -14.82 13.80 -31.71
C ASP A 222 -13.56 14.43 -31.05
N LYS A 223 -12.78 15.25 -31.78
CA LYS A 223 -11.46 15.77 -31.37
C LYS A 223 -11.43 16.67 -30.13
N LYS A 224 -12.52 16.81 -29.36
CA LYS A 224 -12.60 17.71 -28.19
C LYS A 224 -11.49 17.52 -27.17
N LEU A 225 -11.14 16.27 -26.85
CA LEU A 225 -10.07 16.00 -25.88
C LEU A 225 -8.70 16.43 -26.42
N THR A 226 -8.39 16.07 -27.66
CA THR A 226 -7.14 16.44 -28.32
C THR A 226 -7.04 17.93 -28.65
N ASP A 227 -8.17 18.61 -28.89
CA ASP A 227 -8.21 20.06 -29.13
C ASP A 227 -7.97 20.84 -27.83
N LYS A 228 -8.56 20.38 -26.72
CA LYS A 228 -8.34 20.96 -25.38
C LYS A 228 -6.90 20.78 -24.93
N TYR A 229 -6.30 19.63 -25.21
CA TYR A 229 -4.94 19.25 -24.78
C TYR A 229 -3.97 19.10 -25.96
N LYS A 230 -4.05 20.02 -26.93
CA LYS A 230 -3.24 19.99 -28.18
C LYS A 230 -1.73 20.04 -27.94
N ASP A 231 -1.31 20.63 -26.82
CA ASP A 231 0.09 20.78 -26.43
C ASP A 231 0.58 19.59 -25.55
N GLY A 232 -0.27 18.58 -25.37
CA GLY A 232 -0.02 17.40 -24.54
C GLY A 232 -0.60 17.48 -23.13
N VAL A 233 -0.35 16.43 -22.35
CA VAL A 233 -0.76 16.29 -20.95
C VAL A 233 0.48 16.26 -20.04
N PRO A 234 0.38 16.75 -18.80
CA PRO A 234 1.52 16.76 -17.88
C PRO A 234 1.81 15.34 -17.36
N SER A 235 3.08 14.95 -17.42
CA SER A 235 3.62 13.70 -16.90
C SER A 235 4.89 13.95 -16.10
N VAL A 236 5.14 13.13 -15.09
CA VAL A 236 6.30 13.24 -14.20
C VAL A 236 7.31 12.13 -14.47
N PHE A 237 8.57 12.48 -14.73
CA PHE A 237 9.67 11.54 -14.86
C PHE A 237 10.60 11.66 -13.66
N ASP A 238 10.97 10.53 -13.08
CA ASP A 238 12.05 10.46 -12.10
C ASP A 238 13.39 10.48 -12.86
N TRP A 239 14.36 11.26 -12.39
CA TRP A 239 15.71 11.32 -12.92
C TRP A 239 16.76 11.06 -11.86
N VAL A 240 17.94 10.60 -12.29
CA VAL A 240 19.09 10.33 -11.41
C VAL A 240 20.38 10.93 -11.97
N ALA A 241 21.28 11.36 -11.09
CA ALA A 241 22.58 11.90 -11.47
C ALA A 241 23.49 10.81 -12.06
N GLY A 242 23.37 9.58 -11.56
CA GLY A 242 24.00 8.38 -12.11
C GLY A 242 23.21 7.11 -11.78
N ASN A 243 23.40 6.08 -12.59
CA ASN A 243 22.60 4.84 -12.53
C ASN A 243 23.12 3.83 -11.48
N GLN A 244 24.33 4.07 -10.98
CA GLN A 244 24.92 3.30 -9.89
C GLN A 244 24.40 3.78 -8.51
N PRO A 245 24.44 2.91 -7.49
CA PRO A 245 24.23 3.32 -6.10
C PRO A 245 25.23 4.39 -5.63
N CYS A 246 24.84 5.21 -4.66
CA CYS A 246 25.64 6.30 -4.10
C CYS A 246 26.98 5.82 -3.51
N ASP A 247 27.00 4.69 -2.80
CA ASP A 247 28.20 4.09 -2.22
C ASP A 247 29.22 3.62 -3.26
N GLU A 248 28.76 3.25 -4.46
CA GLU A 248 29.61 2.96 -5.61
C GLU A 248 30.05 4.24 -6.33
N ALA A 249 29.15 5.23 -6.45
CA ALA A 249 29.42 6.49 -7.14
C ALA A 249 30.60 7.26 -6.53
N VAL A 250 30.70 7.27 -5.19
CA VAL A 250 31.78 7.96 -4.45
C VAL A 250 33.17 7.39 -4.77
N LYS A 251 33.25 6.12 -5.20
CA LYS A 251 34.53 5.47 -5.55
C LYS A 251 35.11 5.99 -6.87
N ASN A 252 34.29 6.52 -7.77
CA ASN A 252 34.73 7.06 -9.05
C ASN A 252 34.52 8.58 -9.11
N ILE A 253 35.47 9.31 -8.51
CA ILE A 253 35.48 10.77 -8.40
C ILE A 253 35.30 11.47 -9.76
N SER A 254 35.86 10.90 -10.84
CA SER A 254 35.77 11.50 -12.19
C SER A 254 34.34 11.54 -12.75
N SER A 255 33.47 10.64 -12.29
CA SER A 255 32.07 10.51 -12.74
C SER A 255 31.06 10.88 -11.65
N TYR A 256 31.55 11.41 -10.52
CA TYR A 256 30.73 11.74 -9.36
C TYR A 256 30.09 13.12 -9.53
N ALA A 257 28.77 13.21 -9.39
CA ALA A 257 28.01 14.42 -9.72
C ALA A 257 27.91 15.43 -8.56
N CYS A 258 28.09 14.98 -7.31
CA CYS A 258 27.96 15.84 -6.13
C CYS A 258 29.29 16.54 -5.85
N ILE A 259 29.60 17.56 -6.66
CA ILE A 259 30.91 18.21 -6.66
C ILE A 259 31.02 19.36 -5.64
N SER A 260 29.92 19.76 -5.00
CA SER A 260 29.99 20.82 -4.00
C SER A 260 30.68 20.34 -2.72
N ARG A 261 31.54 21.19 -2.12
CA ARG A 261 32.30 20.83 -0.89
C ARG A 261 31.42 20.39 0.28
N ASN A 262 30.24 21.01 0.42
CA ASN A 262 29.28 20.68 1.47
C ASN A 262 28.07 19.91 0.89
N SER A 263 28.31 19.00 -0.06
CA SER A 263 27.26 18.13 -0.61
C SER A 263 27.53 16.65 -0.34
N GLN A 264 26.46 15.86 -0.37
CA GLN A 264 26.49 14.42 -0.21
C GLN A 264 25.58 13.76 -1.24
N CYS A 265 25.90 12.52 -1.64
CA CYS A 265 24.98 11.71 -2.42
C CYS A 265 24.01 10.94 -1.52
N PHE A 266 22.87 10.57 -2.08
CA PHE A 266 21.94 9.62 -1.50
C PHE A 266 21.29 8.79 -2.61
N ASN A 267 20.86 7.57 -2.29
CA ASN A 267 20.15 6.72 -3.25
C ASN A 267 18.77 7.30 -3.55
N SER A 268 18.38 7.31 -4.83
CA SER A 268 17.05 7.79 -5.23
C SER A 268 15.97 6.90 -4.59
N PRO A 269 14.93 7.49 -3.99
CA PRO A 269 13.84 6.74 -3.34
C PRO A 269 12.86 6.13 -4.35
N ASN A 270 12.96 6.52 -5.63
CA ASN A 270 12.00 6.13 -6.67
C ASN A 270 12.58 5.13 -7.66
N VAL A 271 13.87 5.26 -8.02
CA VAL A 271 14.51 4.45 -9.06
C VAL A 271 15.96 4.11 -8.70
N THR A 272 16.54 3.12 -9.39
CA THR A 272 17.94 2.74 -9.15
C THR A 272 18.89 3.83 -9.64
N GLY A 273 19.69 4.38 -8.73
CA GLY A 273 20.65 5.45 -9.00
C GLY A 273 20.83 6.36 -7.78
N TYR A 274 21.55 7.45 -7.95
CA TYR A 274 21.79 8.42 -6.87
C TYR A 274 21.46 9.86 -7.28
N LEU A 275 21.19 10.67 -6.27
CA LEU A 275 20.98 12.12 -6.33
C LEU A 275 21.96 12.80 -5.36
N CYS A 276 22.07 14.12 -5.47
CA CYS A 276 22.89 14.95 -4.59
C CYS A 276 22.02 15.89 -3.74
N SER A 277 22.42 16.09 -2.48
CA SER A 277 21.84 17.09 -1.59
C SER A 277 22.96 17.88 -0.90
N CYS A 278 22.65 19.12 -0.50
CA CYS A 278 23.52 19.84 0.42
C CYS A 278 23.51 19.17 1.80
N SER A 279 24.63 19.26 2.50
CA SER A 279 24.78 18.75 3.87
C SER A 279 23.94 19.57 4.84
N ASP A 280 23.65 19.03 6.01
CA ASP A 280 22.93 19.74 7.05
C ASP A 280 23.57 21.12 7.35
N GLY A 281 22.76 22.18 7.37
CA GLY A 281 23.22 23.56 7.54
C GLY A 281 23.59 24.30 6.24
N PHE A 282 23.45 23.66 5.08
CA PHE A 282 23.73 24.25 3.78
C PHE A 282 22.54 24.15 2.82
N GLU A 283 22.39 25.16 1.95
CA GLU A 283 21.37 25.21 0.91
C GLU A 283 21.95 25.62 -0.46
N GLY A 284 21.20 25.37 -1.53
CA GLY A 284 21.60 25.71 -2.90
C GLY A 284 21.76 24.49 -3.80
N ASN A 285 22.73 24.54 -4.72
CA ASN A 285 22.87 23.53 -5.76
C ASN A 285 24.07 22.58 -5.48
N PRO A 286 23.82 21.32 -5.08
CA PRO A 286 24.90 20.38 -4.75
C PRO A 286 25.72 19.90 -5.97
N TYR A 287 25.24 20.17 -7.19
CA TYR A 287 25.89 19.80 -8.44
C TYR A 287 26.89 20.86 -8.94
N LEU A 288 27.03 22.00 -8.25
CA LEU A 288 28.01 23.04 -8.56
C LEU A 288 29.12 23.07 -7.51
N ALA A 289 30.37 23.32 -7.93
CA ALA A 289 31.54 23.25 -7.03
C ALA A 289 31.38 24.11 -5.75
N ASP A 290 30.82 25.31 -5.88
CA ASP A 290 30.51 26.22 -4.76
C ASP A 290 28.98 26.47 -4.65
N GLY A 291 28.17 25.47 -4.98
CA GLY A 291 26.72 25.64 -5.02
C GLY A 291 26.00 25.47 -3.69
N CYS A 292 26.53 24.68 -2.74
CA CYS A 292 26.00 24.60 -1.38
C CYS A 292 26.60 25.72 -0.50
N GLN A 293 25.76 26.68 -0.15
CA GLN A 293 26.08 27.85 0.66
C GLN A 293 25.55 27.67 2.09
N ASP A 294 26.24 28.29 3.03
CA ASP A 294 25.87 28.30 4.44
C ASP A 294 24.52 28.99 4.64
N ILE A 295 23.61 28.38 5.39
CA ILE A 295 22.32 28.98 5.73
C ILE A 295 22.56 29.96 6.87
N ASP A 296 22.21 31.25 6.69
CA ASP A 296 22.16 32.19 7.82
C ASP A 296 20.89 31.95 8.63
N GLU A 297 20.93 31.01 9.58
CA GLU A 297 19.75 30.65 10.37
C GLU A 297 19.21 31.80 11.20
N CYS A 298 20.04 32.81 11.49
CA CYS A 298 19.62 34.01 12.20
C CYS A 298 18.67 34.90 11.38
N GLN A 299 18.61 34.74 10.05
CA GLN A 299 17.59 35.40 9.21
C GLN A 299 16.24 34.67 9.23
N HIS A 300 16.20 33.44 9.75
CA HIS A 300 15.03 32.55 9.70
C HIS A 300 14.56 32.09 11.10
N PRO A 301 14.23 33.02 12.02
CA PRO A 301 13.97 32.71 13.44
C PRO A 301 12.74 31.83 13.69
N LEU A 302 11.79 31.76 12.75
CA LEU A 302 10.63 30.86 12.82
C LEU A 302 11.02 29.39 12.57
N GLN A 303 12.05 29.16 11.75
CA GLN A 303 12.54 27.83 11.40
C GLN A 303 13.69 27.40 12.32
N TYR A 304 14.50 28.36 12.77
CA TYR A 304 15.64 28.15 13.65
C TYR A 304 15.51 29.00 14.92
N PRO A 305 14.86 28.47 15.97
CA PRO A 305 14.57 29.25 17.16
C PRO A 305 15.83 29.70 17.89
N CYS A 306 15.88 30.98 18.26
CA CYS A 306 16.86 31.55 19.18
C CYS A 306 16.16 32.61 20.04
N TYR A 307 16.15 32.40 21.36
CA TYR A 307 15.53 33.31 22.32
C TYR A 307 16.54 34.26 22.98
N GLY A 308 17.72 34.42 22.37
CA GLY A 308 18.80 35.30 22.80
C GLY A 308 19.45 36.00 21.60
N ILE A 309 20.74 36.32 21.73
CA ILE A 309 21.59 36.84 20.66
C ILE A 309 21.97 35.68 19.75
N CYS A 310 21.47 35.70 18.52
CA CYS A 310 21.83 34.77 17.47
C CYS A 310 23.11 35.23 16.76
N SER A 311 24.04 34.30 16.55
CA SER A 311 25.23 34.53 15.71
C SER A 311 25.41 33.33 14.78
N ASN A 312 25.35 33.61 13.48
CA ASN A 312 25.54 32.60 12.44
C ASN A 312 26.95 31.98 12.51
N THR A 313 27.07 30.69 12.21
CA THR A 313 28.32 29.95 12.11
C THR A 313 28.31 29.08 10.86
N VAL A 314 29.45 28.57 10.40
CA VAL A 314 29.46 27.71 9.21
C VAL A 314 28.82 26.35 9.56
N GLY A 315 27.74 25.99 8.86
CA GLY A 315 26.94 24.78 9.02
C GLY A 315 25.95 24.81 10.19
N GLY A 316 25.64 25.98 10.74
CA GLY A 316 24.77 26.10 11.91
C GLY A 316 24.77 27.50 12.53
N TYR A 317 24.04 27.70 13.63
CA TYR A 317 24.09 28.96 14.37
C TYR A 317 24.43 28.76 15.84
N SER A 318 24.99 29.78 16.47
CA SER A 318 25.10 29.90 17.91
C SER A 318 24.01 30.83 18.45
N CYS A 319 23.48 30.49 19.62
CA CYS A 319 22.50 31.32 20.31
C CYS A 319 22.99 31.50 21.74
N SER A 320 23.06 32.74 22.22
CA SER A 320 23.60 33.08 23.54
C SER A 320 22.73 34.12 24.23
N CYS A 321 22.66 34.10 25.56
CA CYS A 321 21.90 35.11 26.28
C CYS A 321 22.69 36.42 26.41
N ALA A 322 21.98 37.56 26.42
CA ALA A 322 22.59 38.86 26.66
C ALA A 322 23.16 38.93 28.10
N ALA A 323 24.17 39.78 28.31
CA ALA A 323 24.80 39.94 29.61
C ALA A 323 23.77 40.24 30.71
N GLY A 324 23.81 39.48 31.81
CA GLY A 324 22.85 39.57 32.92
C GLY A 324 21.58 38.72 32.75
N THR A 325 21.51 37.88 31.71
CA THR A 325 20.44 36.88 31.52
C THR A 325 21.01 35.49 31.29
N ARG A 326 20.29 34.44 31.72
CA ARG A 326 20.66 33.03 31.51
C ARG A 326 19.50 32.20 30.99
N SER A 327 19.84 31.16 30.23
CA SER A 327 18.94 30.10 29.79
C SER A 327 19.68 28.76 29.86
N LYS A 328 18.96 27.66 30.14
CA LYS A 328 19.55 26.31 30.10
C LYS A 328 19.92 25.90 28.68
N ASP A 329 19.15 26.38 27.70
CA ASP A 329 19.44 26.30 26.28
C ASP A 329 18.69 27.45 25.59
N PRO A 330 19.39 28.50 25.15
CA PRO A 330 18.77 29.66 24.52
C PRO A 330 18.16 29.35 23.14
N LYS A 331 18.41 28.18 22.54
CA LYS A 331 17.70 27.72 21.34
C LYS A 331 16.31 27.15 21.62
N THR A 332 16.05 26.71 22.85
CA THR A 332 14.78 26.04 23.21
C THR A 332 14.03 26.71 24.35
N SER A 333 14.62 27.71 25.02
CA SER A 333 14.01 28.42 26.15
C SER A 333 14.48 29.87 26.30
N VAL A 334 13.57 30.73 26.78
CA VAL A 334 13.76 32.19 26.90
C VAL A 334 14.86 32.56 27.90
N CYS A 335 15.70 33.52 27.53
CA CYS A 335 16.70 34.11 28.44
C CYS A 335 16.00 34.87 29.58
N SER A 336 16.27 34.46 30.82
CA SER A 336 15.70 35.08 32.03
C SER A 336 16.77 35.87 32.77
N PRO A 337 16.44 37.00 33.42
CA PRO A 337 17.41 37.77 34.20
C PRO A 337 18.08 36.92 35.28
N ASP A 338 19.39 37.11 35.45
CA ASP A 338 20.14 36.50 36.53
C ASP A 338 19.59 37.03 37.85
N THR A 339 18.85 36.20 38.58
CA THR A 339 18.53 36.49 39.97
C THR A 339 19.82 36.40 40.76
N ALA A 340 20.27 37.56 41.26
CA ALA A 340 21.46 37.71 42.07
C ALA A 340 21.38 36.83 43.33
N SER A 341 22.01 35.66 43.31
CA SER A 341 22.53 34.94 44.49
C SER A 341 23.29 33.71 44.03
N GLU A 342 24.58 33.88 43.72
CA GLU A 342 25.67 32.93 44.02
C GLU A 342 27.02 33.49 43.53
N ARG A 343 27.29 34.75 43.89
CA ARG A 343 28.66 35.28 43.95
C ARG A 343 29.08 35.33 45.41
N ALA A 344 29.36 34.17 46.00
CA ALA A 344 30.19 34.05 47.20
C ALA A 344 30.64 32.59 47.37
N LYS A 345 31.96 32.39 47.38
CA LYS A 345 32.72 31.13 47.56
C LYS A 345 33.04 30.35 46.29
N LEU A 346 34.10 30.76 45.59
CA LEU A 346 35.38 30.04 45.69
C LEU A 346 36.47 30.78 44.92
N THR A 347 37.42 31.36 45.67
CA THR A 347 38.73 31.74 45.12
C THR A 347 39.76 31.20 46.11
N LYS A 348 40.77 30.50 45.57
CA LYS A 348 42.01 29.96 46.18
C LYS A 348 42.03 28.46 46.52
N LEU A 349 42.50 27.64 45.57
CA LEU A 349 43.43 26.48 45.68
C LEU A 349 43.36 25.69 44.36
N LEU A 350 44.39 25.25 43.62
CA LEU A 350 45.84 25.40 43.61
C LEU A 350 46.26 24.96 42.19
N ILE A 351 47.25 25.61 41.58
CA ILE A 351 47.94 25.09 40.38
C ILE A 351 49.01 24.10 40.85
N GLY A 352 49.04 22.87 40.30
CA GLY A 352 50.14 21.92 40.52
C GLY A 352 49.81 20.46 40.16
N LEU A 353 49.78 20.15 38.85
CA LEU A 353 50.35 18.96 38.15
C LEU A 353 50.41 17.61 38.93
N THR A 354 49.98 16.44 38.44
CA THR A 354 50.24 15.84 37.12
C THR A 354 49.57 14.46 36.97
N VAL A 355 49.15 14.15 35.73
CA VAL A 355 49.15 12.82 35.08
C VAL A 355 48.48 11.67 35.84
N GLY A 356 47.15 11.72 35.86
CA GLY A 356 46.25 10.61 36.20
C GLY A 356 44.78 11.01 36.03
N SER A 357 44.50 12.30 36.24
CA SER A 357 43.17 12.91 36.17
C SER A 357 42.71 13.32 34.76
N ALA A 358 43.63 13.46 33.78
CA ALA A 358 43.25 13.77 32.40
C ALA A 358 42.54 12.57 31.72
N CYS A 359 43.01 11.35 31.97
CA CYS A 359 42.37 10.14 31.43
C CYS A 359 41.00 9.89 32.09
N PHE A 360 40.88 10.05 33.41
CA PHE A 360 39.58 9.94 34.10
C PHE A 360 38.63 11.07 33.74
N GLY A 361 39.10 12.32 33.64
CA GLY A 361 38.29 13.48 33.24
C GLY A 361 37.80 13.39 31.80
N LEU A 362 38.64 12.91 30.88
CA LEU A 362 38.23 12.59 29.51
C LEU A 362 37.23 11.43 29.51
N LEU A 363 37.45 10.36 30.28
CA LEU A 363 36.51 9.22 30.35
C LEU A 363 35.13 9.65 30.88
N PHE A 364 35.06 10.45 31.95
CA PHE A 364 33.81 10.99 32.48
C PHE A 364 33.15 12.01 31.54
N SER A 365 33.94 12.80 30.79
CA SER A 365 33.44 13.69 29.75
C SER A 365 32.84 12.90 28.58
N PHE A 366 33.54 11.87 28.07
CA PHE A 366 33.02 10.97 27.03
C PHE A 366 31.77 10.23 27.50
N LEU A 367 31.73 9.73 28.73
CA LEU A 367 30.53 9.11 29.32
C LEU A 367 29.39 10.14 29.49
N GLY A 368 29.69 11.38 29.85
CA GLY A 368 28.73 12.48 29.96
C GLY A 368 28.14 12.86 28.61
N VAL A 369 28.98 13.06 27.60
CA VAL A 369 28.58 13.32 26.20
C VAL A 369 27.77 12.15 25.66
N ALA A 370 28.21 10.89 25.86
CA ALA A 370 27.47 9.71 25.43
C ALA A 370 26.09 9.59 26.12
N LYS A 371 26.00 9.95 27.39
CA LYS A 371 24.72 9.95 28.13
C LYS A 371 23.79 11.06 27.63
N ILE A 372 24.33 12.23 27.29
CA ILE A 372 23.59 13.36 26.70
C ILE A 372 23.13 13.02 25.28
N THR A 373 24.00 12.51 24.42
CA THR A 373 23.65 12.11 23.04
C THR A 373 22.64 10.97 23.05
N ASN A 374 22.77 9.98 23.94
CA ASN A 374 21.76 8.94 24.14
C ASN A 374 20.43 9.54 24.62
N LYS A 375 20.44 10.49 25.55
CA LYS A 375 19.21 11.15 26.03
C LYS A 375 18.52 11.96 24.93
N LEU A 376 19.29 12.69 24.11
CA LEU A 376 18.78 13.43 22.95
C LEU A 376 18.24 12.48 21.87
N LYS A 377 18.93 11.36 21.59
CA LYS A 377 18.47 10.31 20.68
C LYS A 377 17.15 9.69 21.17
N GLN A 378 17.04 9.40 22.46
CA GLN A 378 15.81 8.89 23.08
C GLN A 378 14.66 9.92 23.00
N GLN A 379 14.95 11.21 23.20
CA GLN A 379 13.95 12.27 23.04
C GLN A 379 13.48 12.41 21.58
N ARG A 380 14.37 12.31 20.59
CA ARG A 380 14.00 12.30 19.17
C ARG A 380 13.11 11.12 18.83
N ILE A 381 13.44 9.91 19.29
CA ILE A 381 12.61 8.70 19.10
C ILE A 381 11.23 8.89 19.75
N LYS A 382 11.16 9.44 20.98
CA LYS A 382 9.90 9.71 21.66
C LYS A 382 9.03 10.73 20.88
N LYS A 383 9.64 11.78 20.34
CA LYS A 383 8.95 12.79 19.53
C LYS A 383 8.43 12.19 18.21
N LEU A 384 9.22 11.36 17.54
CA LEU A 384 8.80 10.64 16.34
C LEU A 384 7.62 9.70 16.62
N ARG A 385 7.69 8.89 17.69
CA ARG A 385 6.59 8.01 18.13
C ARG A 385 5.30 8.79 18.39
N GLN A 386 5.38 9.96 19.03
CA GLN A 386 4.23 10.82 19.25
C GLN A 386 3.64 11.38 17.95
N THR A 387 4.47 11.75 16.98
CA THR A 387 4.00 12.20 15.66
C THR A 387 3.28 11.08 14.92
N ILE A 388 3.86 9.87 14.91
CA ILE A 388 3.24 8.68 14.31
C ILE A 388 1.92 8.34 15.00
N PHE A 389 1.91 8.34 16.34
CA PHE A 389 0.71 8.14 17.13
C PHE A 389 -0.41 9.10 16.73
N LYS A 390 -0.11 10.42 16.66
CA LYS A 390 -1.11 11.42 16.27
C LYS A 390 -1.64 11.21 14.85
N ARG A 391 -0.76 10.83 13.91
CA ARG A 391 -1.14 10.52 12.52
C ARG A 391 -2.05 9.30 12.46
N ASN A 392 -1.64 8.18 13.04
CA ASN A 392 -2.39 6.92 13.01
C ASN A 392 -3.71 7.03 13.79
N HIS A 393 -3.70 7.74 14.91
CA HIS A 393 -4.92 8.03 15.67
C HIS A 393 -5.86 8.93 14.85
N GLY A 394 -5.35 9.96 14.17
CA GLY A 394 -6.17 10.78 13.27
C GLY A 394 -6.86 9.97 12.17
N LEU A 395 -6.12 9.06 11.51
CA LEU A 395 -6.66 8.16 10.48
C LEU A 395 -7.72 7.19 11.05
N LEU A 396 -7.42 6.56 12.19
CA LEU A 396 -8.34 5.65 12.86
C LEU A 396 -9.63 6.38 13.30
N LEU A 397 -9.50 7.57 13.89
CA LEU A 397 -10.62 8.38 14.35
C LEU A 397 -11.50 8.85 13.18
N GLN A 398 -10.89 9.28 12.07
CA GLN A 398 -11.62 9.70 10.87
C GLN A 398 -12.53 8.57 10.34
N GLN A 399 -12.12 7.31 10.49
CA GLN A 399 -12.87 6.14 10.02
C GLN A 399 -13.85 5.58 11.07
N LEU A 400 -13.59 5.78 12.36
CA LEU A 400 -14.52 5.41 13.45
C LEU A 400 -15.68 6.41 13.57
N ILE A 401 -15.45 7.71 13.29
CA ILE A 401 -16.50 8.75 13.27
C ILE A 401 -17.58 8.45 12.20
N SER A 402 -17.25 7.73 11.13
CA SER A 402 -18.23 7.30 10.12
C SER A 402 -18.97 6.01 10.46
N SER A 403 -18.58 5.26 11.51
CA SER A 403 -19.08 3.90 11.75
C SER A 403 -19.65 3.61 13.16
N ASN A 404 -19.21 4.27 14.24
CA ASN A 404 -19.91 4.39 15.54
C ASN A 404 -19.03 5.06 16.62
N GLN A 405 -19.63 5.91 17.48
CA GLN A 405 -18.91 6.72 18.47
C GLN A 405 -18.39 5.92 19.70
N ASP A 406 -19.07 4.83 20.09
CA ASP A 406 -18.75 4.02 21.29
C ASP A 406 -17.54 3.08 21.14
N ILE A 407 -17.10 2.80 19.91
CA ILE A 407 -16.03 1.84 19.62
C ILE A 407 -14.65 2.44 19.95
N ALA A 408 -14.46 3.73 19.66
CA ALA A 408 -13.22 4.44 19.94
C ALA A 408 -12.91 4.53 21.45
N GLU A 409 -13.95 4.55 22.29
CA GLU A 409 -13.81 4.68 23.75
C GLU A 409 -13.45 3.36 24.44
N ASN A 410 -13.79 2.21 23.85
CA ASN A 410 -13.57 0.88 24.45
C ASN A 410 -12.33 0.14 23.95
N MET A 411 -11.70 0.60 22.85
CA MET A 411 -10.48 -0.02 22.31
C MET A 411 -9.25 0.31 23.18
N LYS A 412 -8.58 -0.72 23.71
CA LYS A 412 -7.32 -0.53 24.45
C LYS A 412 -6.19 -0.16 23.49
N ILE A 413 -5.59 1.00 23.73
CA ILE A 413 -4.36 1.44 23.05
C ILE A 413 -3.15 1.00 23.87
N PHE A 414 -2.30 0.15 23.29
CA PHE A 414 -1.06 -0.32 23.89
C PHE A 414 0.11 0.58 23.52
N GLY A 415 1.04 0.80 24.45
CA GLY A 415 2.31 1.46 24.15
C GLY A 415 3.27 0.51 23.45
N LEU A 416 4.10 1.01 22.51
CA LEU A 416 5.06 0.16 21.80
C LEU A 416 6.06 -0.48 22.77
N GLN A 417 6.46 0.26 23.81
CA GLN A 417 7.37 -0.23 24.84
C GLN A 417 6.79 -1.41 25.64
N GLU A 418 5.47 -1.41 25.89
CA GLU A 418 4.77 -2.52 26.56
C GLU A 418 4.81 -3.78 25.69
N LEU A 419 4.54 -3.63 24.38
CA LEU A 419 4.57 -4.75 23.44
C LEU A 419 6.00 -5.25 23.17
N GLU A 420 6.99 -4.36 23.13
CA GLU A 420 8.42 -4.72 23.09
C GLU A 420 8.81 -5.54 24.32
N GLN A 421 8.37 -5.16 25.52
CA GLN A 421 8.63 -5.95 26.73
C GLN A 421 7.92 -7.31 26.68
N ALA A 422 6.65 -7.33 26.29
CA ALA A 422 5.84 -8.56 26.24
C ALA A 422 6.41 -9.61 25.26
N THR A 423 7.09 -9.16 24.21
CA THR A 423 7.64 -10.00 23.13
C THR A 423 9.15 -10.19 23.20
N ASN A 424 9.81 -9.74 24.28
CA ASN A 424 11.29 -9.73 24.37
C ASN A 424 11.95 -9.04 23.15
N LYS A 425 11.48 -7.83 22.81
CA LYS A 425 11.87 -7.03 21.65
C LYS A 425 11.60 -7.73 20.31
N PHE A 426 10.42 -8.34 20.18
CA PHE A 426 10.02 -9.10 18.98
C PHE A 426 11.02 -10.22 18.64
N ASP A 427 11.40 -10.99 19.67
CA ASP A 427 12.31 -12.13 19.55
C ASP A 427 11.79 -13.16 18.54
N GLN A 428 12.67 -13.70 17.69
CA GLN A 428 12.28 -14.68 16.69
C GLN A 428 11.78 -16.00 17.29
N ASN A 429 12.25 -16.37 18.50
CA ASN A 429 11.77 -17.56 19.21
C ASN A 429 10.32 -17.42 19.71
N ARG A 430 9.73 -16.22 19.61
CA ARG A 430 8.34 -15.94 19.96
C ARG A 430 7.44 -15.86 18.73
N ILE A 431 7.93 -16.14 17.53
CA ILE A 431 7.10 -16.16 16.33
C ILE A 431 6.13 -17.35 16.38
N LEU A 432 4.85 -17.06 16.20
CA LEU A 432 3.77 -18.06 16.10
C LEU A 432 3.51 -18.46 14.64
N GLY A 433 3.77 -17.54 13.72
CA GLY A 433 3.58 -17.73 12.29
C GLY A 433 3.86 -16.43 11.53
N GLY A 434 4.00 -16.54 10.21
CA GLY A 434 4.20 -15.38 9.34
C GLY A 434 3.76 -15.65 7.91
N GLY A 435 3.08 -14.67 7.30
CA GLY A 435 2.50 -14.78 5.95
C GLY A 435 2.62 -13.48 5.17
N GLY A 436 1.73 -13.29 4.19
CA GLY A 436 1.63 -12.06 3.38
C GLY A 436 1.12 -10.83 4.15
N HIS A 437 0.52 -11.04 5.32
CA HIS A 437 -0.08 -9.98 6.17
C HIS A 437 0.74 -9.63 7.42
N GLY A 438 2.00 -10.08 7.50
CA GLY A 438 2.91 -9.79 8.62
C GLY A 438 3.45 -11.02 9.35
N ILE A 439 4.01 -10.78 10.53
CA ILE A 439 4.54 -11.77 11.48
C ILE A 439 3.75 -11.66 12.78
N VAL A 440 3.35 -12.79 13.35
CA VAL A 440 2.62 -12.85 14.61
C VAL A 440 3.54 -13.34 15.73
N PHE A 441 3.62 -12.59 16.82
CA PHE A 441 4.46 -12.87 17.98
C PHE A 441 3.63 -13.26 19.21
N LYS A 442 4.11 -14.21 19.99
CA LYS A 442 3.60 -14.54 21.33
C LYS A 442 4.10 -13.51 22.34
N GLY A 443 3.17 -12.74 22.89
CA GLY A 443 3.42 -11.77 23.96
C GLY A 443 2.92 -12.26 25.31
N ILE A 444 3.57 -11.84 26.40
CA ILE A 444 3.06 -11.96 27.77
C ILE A 444 2.97 -10.54 28.33
N LEU A 445 1.76 -10.04 28.52
CA LEU A 445 1.52 -8.69 29.04
C LEU A 445 1.89 -8.60 30.53
N ALA A 446 2.00 -7.38 31.06
CA ALA A 446 2.35 -7.14 32.47
C ALA A 446 1.37 -7.80 33.46
N ASP A 447 0.10 -7.92 33.07
CA ASP A 447 -0.96 -8.60 33.82
C ASP A 447 -0.99 -10.12 33.61
N GLN A 448 0.08 -10.70 33.06
CA GLN A 448 0.25 -12.12 32.77
C GLN A 448 -0.66 -12.69 31.68
N ARG A 449 -1.46 -11.86 31.00
CA ARG A 449 -2.24 -12.33 29.86
C ARG A 449 -1.32 -12.66 28.68
N ILE A 450 -1.50 -13.85 28.12
CA ILE A 450 -0.81 -14.28 26.89
C ILE A 450 -1.60 -13.75 25.70
N VAL A 451 -0.90 -13.09 24.77
CA VAL A 451 -1.49 -12.43 23.60
C VAL A 451 -0.75 -12.79 22.32
N ALA A 452 -1.44 -12.67 21.19
CA ALA A 452 -0.84 -12.73 19.87
C ALA A 452 -0.71 -11.30 19.31
N ILE A 453 0.49 -10.90 18.90
CA ILE A 453 0.78 -9.55 18.41
C ILE A 453 1.16 -9.62 16.94
N LYS A 454 0.30 -9.13 16.07
CA LYS A 454 0.52 -9.08 14.62
C LYS A 454 1.29 -7.80 14.27
N LYS A 455 2.42 -7.99 13.58
CA LYS A 455 3.33 -6.94 13.12
C LYS A 455 3.56 -7.08 11.62
N SER A 456 3.24 -6.02 10.88
CA SER A 456 3.51 -5.86 9.45
C SER A 456 4.99 -6.03 9.07
N LYS A 457 5.25 -6.63 7.90
CA LYS A 457 6.61 -6.82 7.36
C LYS A 457 7.10 -5.60 6.57
N ILE A 458 6.20 -4.87 5.93
CA ILE A 458 6.51 -3.73 5.04
C ILE A 458 5.56 -2.58 5.36
N ALA A 459 6.07 -1.34 5.36
CA ALA A 459 5.25 -0.15 5.49
C ALA A 459 4.69 0.28 4.12
N VAL A 460 3.53 -0.26 3.72
CA VAL A 460 2.78 0.13 2.51
C VAL A 460 1.40 0.63 2.92
N GLN A 461 0.86 1.64 2.23
CA GLN A 461 -0.48 2.20 2.51
C GLN A 461 -1.58 1.12 2.57
N ARG A 462 -1.50 0.10 1.71
CA ARG A 462 -2.40 -1.07 1.73
C ARG A 462 -2.44 -1.77 3.10
N GLU A 463 -1.32 -1.89 3.80
CA GLU A 463 -1.30 -2.54 5.13
C GLU A 463 -1.94 -1.67 6.21
N ILE A 464 -1.89 -0.34 6.07
CA ILE A 464 -2.62 0.59 6.95
C ILE A 464 -4.13 0.45 6.72
N ASP A 465 -4.57 0.35 5.47
CA ASP A 465 -6.00 0.18 5.15
C ASP A 465 -6.54 -1.17 5.67
N GLN A 466 -5.75 -2.24 5.54
CA GLN A 466 -6.08 -3.56 6.12
C GLN A 466 -6.17 -3.50 7.65
N PHE A 467 -5.24 -2.79 8.31
CA PHE A 467 -5.29 -2.56 9.75
C PHE A 467 -6.59 -1.86 10.17
N ILE A 468 -6.96 -0.76 9.49
CA ILE A 468 -8.15 0.00 9.85
C ILE A 468 -9.40 -0.87 9.68
N ASN A 469 -9.51 -1.60 8.55
CA ASN A 469 -10.63 -2.52 8.33
C ASN A 469 -10.72 -3.59 9.41
N GLU A 470 -9.59 -4.21 9.77
CA GLU A 470 -9.55 -5.26 10.77
C GLU A 470 -9.99 -4.75 12.16
N VAL A 471 -9.57 -3.53 12.54
CA VAL A 471 -10.04 -2.87 13.77
C VAL A 471 -11.55 -2.61 13.73
N VAL A 472 -12.06 -2.01 12.66
CA VAL A 472 -13.48 -1.63 12.54
C VAL A 472 -14.38 -2.87 12.58
N ILE A 473 -13.98 -3.95 11.90
CA ILE A 473 -14.75 -5.20 11.88
C ILE A 473 -14.67 -5.91 13.24
N LEU A 474 -13.45 -6.17 13.75
CA LEU A 474 -13.28 -6.98 14.94
C LEU A 474 -13.76 -6.31 16.24
N SER A 475 -13.83 -4.98 16.25
CA SER A 475 -14.43 -4.23 17.37
C SER A 475 -15.95 -4.37 17.44
N GLN A 476 -16.61 -4.70 16.32
CA GLN A 476 -18.06 -4.87 16.21
C GLN A 476 -18.49 -6.34 16.21
N THR A 477 -17.55 -7.27 16.03
CA THR A 477 -17.83 -8.71 16.10
C THR A 477 -17.60 -9.25 17.52
N ASN A 478 -18.59 -9.96 18.06
CA ASN A 478 -18.44 -10.68 19.32
C ASN A 478 -19.04 -12.08 19.21
N HIS A 479 -18.20 -13.05 18.85
CA HIS A 479 -18.63 -14.43 18.63
C HIS A 479 -17.59 -15.43 19.18
N ARG A 480 -18.05 -16.54 19.78
CA ARG A 480 -17.17 -17.53 20.43
C ARG A 480 -16.17 -18.19 19.47
N ASN A 481 -16.54 -18.31 18.19
CA ASN A 481 -15.74 -18.92 17.12
C ASN A 481 -15.07 -17.88 16.21
N VAL A 482 -14.94 -16.63 16.67
CA VAL A 482 -14.16 -15.57 16.01
C VAL A 482 -13.06 -15.12 16.98
N VAL A 483 -11.85 -14.88 16.49
CA VAL A 483 -10.74 -14.41 17.33
C VAL A 483 -11.02 -13.00 17.85
N LYS A 484 -10.84 -12.80 19.16
CA LYS A 484 -11.06 -11.53 19.84
C LYS A 484 -9.85 -10.60 19.69
N LEU A 485 -10.11 -9.39 19.23
CA LEU A 485 -9.16 -8.27 19.26
C LEU A 485 -9.19 -7.62 20.66
N PHE A 486 -8.03 -7.51 21.31
CA PHE A 486 -7.88 -6.80 22.57
C PHE A 486 -7.53 -5.33 22.39
N GLY A 487 -6.89 -4.97 21.27
CA GLY A 487 -6.57 -3.59 20.96
C GLY A 487 -5.45 -3.45 19.95
N CYS A 488 -4.88 -2.24 19.86
CA CYS A 488 -3.82 -1.93 18.91
C CYS A 488 -2.73 -1.04 19.51
N CYS A 489 -1.59 -0.94 18.84
CA CYS A 489 -0.55 0.05 19.13
C CYS A 489 -0.35 0.94 17.90
N LEU A 490 -0.51 2.25 18.10
CA LEU A 490 -0.45 3.26 17.05
C LEU A 490 0.91 3.96 16.96
N GLU A 491 1.88 3.62 17.81
CA GLU A 491 3.21 4.26 17.90
C GLU A 491 4.23 3.73 16.88
N SER A 492 3.83 2.82 15.98
CA SER A 492 4.63 2.24 14.90
C SER A 492 4.17 2.71 13.52
N GLU A 493 5.06 2.69 12.52
CA GLU A 493 4.77 3.16 11.15
C GLU A 493 3.53 2.50 10.55
N VAL A 494 3.43 1.17 10.66
CA VAL A 494 2.16 0.43 10.51
C VAL A 494 1.71 0.02 11.91
N PRO A 495 0.46 0.30 12.31
CA PRO A 495 -0.05 -0.09 13.62
C PRO A 495 0.04 -1.60 13.89
N LEU A 496 0.25 -1.96 15.16
CA LEU A 496 0.27 -3.35 15.62
C LEU A 496 -1.11 -3.75 16.14
N LEU A 497 -1.50 -5.00 15.93
CA LEU A 497 -2.76 -5.56 16.45
C LEU A 497 -2.48 -6.58 17.55
N VAL A 498 -3.26 -6.54 18.62
CA VAL A 498 -3.13 -7.40 19.80
C VAL A 498 -4.39 -8.23 19.96
N TYR A 499 -4.27 -9.54 19.83
CA TYR A 499 -5.37 -10.51 19.89
C TYR A 499 -5.24 -11.42 21.10
N GLU A 500 -6.32 -12.14 21.39
CA GLU A 500 -6.22 -13.34 22.23
C GLU A 500 -5.24 -14.35 21.62
N PHE A 501 -4.49 -15.04 22.48
CA PHE A 501 -3.60 -16.10 22.05
C PHE A 501 -4.36 -17.43 21.95
N ILE A 502 -4.22 -18.11 20.81
CA ILE A 502 -4.81 -19.43 20.56
C ILE A 502 -3.67 -20.45 20.48
N SER A 503 -3.72 -21.45 21.36
CA SER A 503 -2.57 -22.27 21.75
C SER A 503 -2.22 -23.43 20.83
N ASN A 504 -3.20 -24.01 20.13
CA ASN A 504 -3.03 -25.26 19.40
C ASN A 504 -2.89 -25.05 17.87
N GLY A 505 -2.37 -23.90 17.45
CA GLY A 505 -2.02 -23.64 16.04
C GLY A 505 -3.21 -23.54 15.08
N THR A 506 -2.95 -23.77 13.79
CA THR A 506 -3.93 -23.65 12.70
C THR A 506 -4.51 -25.02 12.32
N LEU A 507 -5.71 -25.06 11.74
CA LEU A 507 -6.29 -26.28 11.19
C LEU A 507 -5.41 -26.88 10.09
N SER A 508 -4.79 -26.04 9.25
CA SER A 508 -3.86 -26.48 8.19
C SER A 508 -2.69 -27.32 8.74
N TYR A 509 -2.12 -26.90 9.89
CA TYR A 509 -1.07 -27.63 10.57
C TYR A 509 -1.53 -29.04 10.98
N HIS A 510 -2.72 -29.15 11.58
CA HIS A 510 -3.27 -30.45 12.00
C HIS A 510 -3.66 -31.37 10.83
N LEU A 511 -4.04 -30.81 9.68
CA LEU A 511 -4.41 -31.58 8.50
C LEU A 511 -3.21 -32.03 7.67
N HIS A 512 -2.21 -31.18 7.47
CA HIS A 512 -1.18 -31.42 6.45
C HIS A 512 0.26 -31.50 6.96
N GLU A 513 0.52 -31.14 8.21
CA GLU A 513 1.83 -31.30 8.83
C GLU A 513 1.83 -32.51 9.79
N GLN A 514 3.03 -32.95 10.21
CA GLN A 514 3.17 -34.04 11.20
C GLN A 514 2.77 -33.52 12.59
N SER A 515 1.47 -33.38 12.81
CA SER A 515 0.90 -33.15 14.15
C SER A 515 0.90 -34.46 14.94
N GLU A 516 1.34 -34.39 16.20
CA GLU A 516 1.23 -35.50 17.16
C GLU A 516 -0.24 -35.82 17.50
N ASN A 517 -1.15 -34.86 17.26
CA ASN A 517 -2.58 -34.95 17.54
C ASN A 517 -3.39 -35.00 16.24
N ILE A 518 -3.60 -36.21 15.73
CA ILE A 518 -4.40 -36.42 14.52
C ILE A 518 -5.89 -36.24 14.84
N LEU A 519 -6.57 -35.37 14.09
CA LEU A 519 -7.99 -35.07 14.29
C LEU A 519 -8.89 -36.27 13.93
N SER A 520 -9.71 -36.69 14.90
CA SER A 520 -10.77 -37.70 14.71
C SER A 520 -11.90 -37.18 13.82
N TRP A 521 -12.73 -38.07 13.28
CA TRP A 521 -13.93 -37.68 12.53
C TRP A 521 -14.84 -36.74 13.33
N LYS A 522 -15.02 -37.03 14.62
CA LYS A 522 -15.84 -36.21 15.53
C LYS A 522 -15.27 -34.80 15.69
N ASP A 523 -13.95 -34.67 15.80
CA ASP A 523 -13.30 -33.36 15.92
C ASP A 523 -13.40 -32.56 14.62
N ARG A 524 -13.22 -33.20 13.46
CA ARG A 524 -13.37 -32.56 12.15
C ARG A 524 -14.78 -32.04 11.93
N LEU A 525 -15.81 -32.83 12.26
CA LEU A 525 -17.20 -32.39 12.16
C LEU A 525 -17.48 -31.23 13.11
N ARG A 526 -16.97 -31.27 14.35
CA ARG A 526 -17.10 -30.15 15.30
C ARG A 526 -16.45 -28.87 14.77
N ILE A 527 -15.24 -28.98 14.23
CA ILE A 527 -14.51 -27.84 13.63
C ILE A 527 -15.29 -27.26 12.44
N ALA A 528 -15.87 -28.12 11.58
CA ALA A 528 -16.72 -27.69 10.47
C ALA A 528 -17.93 -26.89 10.95
N VAL A 529 -18.68 -27.42 11.93
CA VAL A 529 -19.85 -26.75 12.55
C VAL A 529 -19.48 -25.41 13.17
N GLU A 530 -18.39 -25.37 13.96
CA GLU A 530 -17.96 -24.16 14.64
C GLU A 530 -17.48 -23.08 13.67
N THR A 531 -16.82 -23.49 12.58
CA THR A 531 -16.38 -22.59 11.51
C THR A 531 -17.57 -22.08 10.70
N SER A 532 -18.52 -22.95 10.29
CA SER A 532 -19.72 -22.52 9.57
C SER A 532 -20.57 -21.56 10.39
N ARG A 533 -20.70 -21.80 11.70
CA ARG A 533 -21.39 -20.89 12.63
C ARG A 533 -20.74 -19.51 12.70
N ALA A 534 -19.42 -19.45 12.72
CA ALA A 534 -18.69 -18.18 12.71
C ALA A 534 -18.94 -17.39 11.41
N ILE A 535 -18.87 -18.05 10.24
CA ILE A 535 -19.07 -17.40 8.96
C ILE A 535 -20.54 -17.00 8.77
N ALA A 536 -21.50 -17.86 9.16
CA ALA A 536 -22.92 -17.53 9.15
C ALA A 536 -23.22 -16.30 10.02
N TYR A 537 -22.61 -16.19 11.21
CA TYR A 537 -22.71 -15.00 12.05
C TYR A 537 -22.25 -13.73 11.31
N LEU A 538 -21.10 -13.78 10.63
CA LEU A 538 -20.57 -12.64 9.85
C LEU A 538 -21.49 -12.23 8.67
N HIS A 539 -22.17 -13.21 8.06
CA HIS A 539 -23.06 -13.00 6.91
C HIS A 539 -24.48 -12.57 7.27
N SER A 540 -24.97 -12.83 8.49
CA SER A 540 -26.41 -12.60 8.77
C SER A 540 -26.76 -12.04 10.14
N ALA A 541 -25.86 -12.10 11.12
CA ALA A 541 -26.20 -11.78 12.51
C ALA A 541 -25.26 -10.73 13.16
N ALA A 542 -24.18 -10.36 12.49
CA ALA A 542 -23.36 -9.22 12.90
C ALA A 542 -24.09 -7.90 12.63
N SER A 543 -23.74 -6.85 13.38
CA SER A 543 -24.32 -5.50 13.21
C SER A 543 -24.00 -4.86 11.85
N ILE A 544 -23.00 -5.40 11.15
CA ILE A 544 -22.59 -5.05 9.79
C ILE A 544 -22.45 -6.35 9.00
N LEU A 545 -22.84 -6.35 7.72
CA LEU A 545 -22.64 -7.50 6.84
C LEU A 545 -21.15 -7.60 6.50
N VAL A 546 -20.49 -8.71 6.86
CA VAL A 546 -19.04 -8.89 6.69
C VAL A 546 -18.74 -10.08 5.81
N PHE A 547 -18.07 -9.84 4.67
CA PHE A 547 -17.47 -10.90 3.86
C PHE A 547 -16.00 -11.03 4.22
N HIS A 548 -15.56 -12.23 4.59
CA HIS A 548 -14.22 -12.48 5.11
C HIS A 548 -13.18 -12.52 3.98
N ARG A 549 -13.51 -13.13 2.84
CA ARG A 549 -12.73 -13.14 1.58
C ARG A 549 -11.39 -13.88 1.59
N ASP A 550 -10.91 -14.27 2.76
CA ASP A 550 -9.73 -15.13 2.94
C ASP A 550 -10.00 -16.31 3.89
N ILE A 551 -11.12 -17.00 3.70
CA ILE A 551 -11.43 -18.24 4.43
C ILE A 551 -10.52 -19.37 3.93
N LYS A 552 -9.74 -19.96 4.82
CA LYS A 552 -8.81 -21.08 4.53
C LYS A 552 -8.42 -21.81 5.81
N SER A 553 -7.94 -23.05 5.70
CA SER A 553 -7.51 -23.85 6.86
C SER A 553 -6.38 -23.19 7.68
N ALA A 554 -5.56 -22.34 7.06
CA ALA A 554 -4.52 -21.57 7.77
C ALA A 554 -5.06 -20.43 8.65
N ASN A 555 -6.29 -19.97 8.39
CA ASN A 555 -6.95 -18.88 9.13
C ASN A 555 -7.95 -19.40 10.17
N ILE A 556 -8.11 -20.73 10.30
CA ILE A 556 -8.89 -21.37 11.36
C ILE A 556 -7.93 -21.81 12.47
N LEU A 557 -7.97 -21.15 13.62
CA LEU A 557 -7.13 -21.46 14.77
C LEU A 557 -7.85 -22.42 15.72
N LEU A 558 -7.09 -23.31 16.37
CA LEU A 558 -7.62 -24.27 17.33
C LEU A 558 -7.13 -23.99 18.74
N THR A 559 -8.04 -24.03 19.72
CA THR A 559 -7.66 -24.02 21.14
C THR A 559 -7.14 -25.40 21.58
N ASP A 560 -6.62 -25.50 22.81
CA ASP A 560 -6.24 -26.80 23.40
C ASP A 560 -7.43 -27.77 23.50
N ALA A 561 -8.66 -27.24 23.61
CA ALA A 561 -9.89 -28.01 23.58
C ALA A 561 -10.39 -28.32 22.15
N LEU A 562 -9.58 -28.03 21.12
CA LEU A 562 -9.93 -28.16 19.70
C LEU A 562 -11.23 -27.40 19.34
N THR A 563 -11.43 -26.22 19.95
CA THR A 563 -12.45 -25.27 19.55
C THR A 563 -11.91 -24.41 18.41
N ALA A 564 -12.64 -24.30 17.31
CA ALA A 564 -12.26 -23.53 16.14
C ALA A 564 -12.58 -22.04 16.30
N LYS A 565 -11.64 -21.20 15.86
CA LYS A 565 -11.81 -19.75 15.77
C LYS A 565 -11.32 -19.21 14.43
N VAL A 566 -12.18 -18.47 13.73
CA VAL A 566 -11.84 -17.75 12.49
C VAL A 566 -10.99 -16.52 12.81
N SER A 567 -9.93 -16.31 12.03
CA SER A 567 -8.94 -15.24 12.20
C SER A 567 -8.55 -14.58 10.87
N ASP A 568 -7.77 -13.49 10.95
CA ASP A 568 -7.21 -12.72 9.82
C ASP A 568 -8.25 -11.97 8.96
N PHE A 569 -8.79 -10.89 9.52
CA PHE A 569 -9.84 -10.07 8.89
C PHE A 569 -9.28 -8.93 8.02
N GLY A 570 -7.98 -8.95 7.70
CA GLY A 570 -7.34 -7.88 6.94
C GLY A 570 -7.84 -7.76 5.49
N ALA A 571 -8.35 -8.85 4.91
CA ALA A 571 -8.93 -8.86 3.55
C ALA A 571 -10.43 -8.53 3.51
N SER A 572 -11.08 -8.55 4.68
CA SER A 572 -12.52 -8.51 4.84
C SER A 572 -13.12 -7.18 4.40
N ARG A 573 -14.41 -7.23 4.05
CA ARG A 573 -15.19 -6.05 3.62
C ARG A 573 -16.51 -6.00 4.37
N SER A 574 -16.81 -4.83 4.92
CA SER A 574 -18.15 -4.48 5.41
C SER A 574 -18.99 -3.96 4.25
N ILE A 575 -20.25 -4.38 4.21
CA ILE A 575 -21.19 -4.08 3.12
C ILE A 575 -22.47 -3.50 3.72
N SER A 576 -23.11 -2.58 3.00
CA SER A 576 -24.42 -2.09 3.39
C SER A 576 -25.43 -3.25 3.34
N ILE A 577 -26.37 -3.29 4.28
CA ILE A 577 -27.37 -4.37 4.36
C ILE A 577 -28.20 -4.48 3.06
N ASP A 578 -28.30 -3.39 2.29
CA ASP A 578 -29.07 -3.31 1.05
C ASP A 578 -28.33 -3.85 -0.20
N ASP A 579 -27.03 -4.15 -0.10
CA ASP A 579 -26.21 -4.59 -1.23
C ASP A 579 -26.05 -6.11 -1.27
N THR A 580 -26.38 -6.75 -2.40
CA THR A 580 -26.26 -8.21 -2.64
C THR A 580 -24.89 -8.63 -3.18
N GLY A 581 -23.92 -7.72 -3.23
CA GLY A 581 -22.57 -7.96 -3.72
C GLY A 581 -21.88 -6.70 -4.23
N ILE A 582 -20.55 -6.69 -4.20
CA ILE A 582 -19.73 -5.50 -4.50
C ILE A 582 -18.69 -5.81 -5.58
N LEU A 583 -18.52 -4.89 -6.53
CA LEU A 583 -17.39 -4.93 -7.47
C LEU A 583 -16.12 -4.47 -6.75
N THR A 584 -15.13 -5.35 -6.63
CA THR A 584 -13.89 -5.04 -5.92
C THR A 584 -12.69 -5.76 -6.54
N ALA A 585 -11.50 -5.16 -6.44
CA ALA A 585 -10.26 -5.76 -6.94
C ALA A 585 -10.11 -7.20 -6.43
N ILE A 586 -9.58 -8.13 -7.22
CA ILE A 586 -9.50 -9.54 -6.80
C ILE A 586 -8.49 -9.70 -5.65
N GLN A 587 -8.89 -10.38 -4.57
CA GLN A 587 -8.02 -10.75 -3.45
C GLN A 587 -8.54 -12.02 -2.78
N GLY A 588 -7.62 -12.91 -2.42
CA GLY A 588 -7.88 -14.14 -1.68
C GLY A 588 -6.69 -15.09 -1.84
N THR A 589 -6.79 -16.28 -1.27
CA THR A 589 -5.71 -17.28 -1.34
C THR A 589 -5.94 -18.28 -2.49
N HIS A 590 -4.89 -18.54 -3.27
CA HIS A 590 -4.93 -19.55 -4.34
C HIS A 590 -5.29 -20.94 -3.76
N GLY A 591 -6.21 -21.63 -4.41
CA GLY A 591 -6.80 -22.91 -3.97
C GLY A 591 -8.13 -22.75 -3.21
N TYR A 592 -8.39 -21.56 -2.66
CA TYR A 592 -9.64 -21.22 -1.96
C TYR A 592 -10.47 -20.16 -2.69
N LEU A 593 -9.83 -19.39 -3.57
CA LEU A 593 -10.45 -18.27 -4.26
C LEU A 593 -11.62 -18.72 -5.14
N ASP A 594 -12.79 -18.12 -4.90
CA ASP A 594 -13.99 -18.36 -5.69
C ASP A 594 -13.76 -18.01 -7.18
N PRO A 595 -13.95 -18.97 -8.10
CA PRO A 595 -13.75 -18.74 -9.53
C PRO A 595 -14.74 -17.71 -10.10
N GLU A 596 -15.99 -17.68 -9.62
CA GLU A 596 -16.98 -16.69 -10.08
C GLU A 596 -16.55 -15.28 -9.71
N TYR A 597 -16.10 -15.08 -8.46
CA TYR A 597 -15.53 -13.80 -8.02
C TYR A 597 -14.27 -13.44 -8.82
N TYR A 598 -13.39 -14.41 -9.12
CA TYR A 598 -12.20 -14.17 -9.93
C TYR A 598 -12.54 -13.64 -11.33
N TYR A 599 -13.51 -14.24 -12.03
CA TYR A 599 -13.85 -13.83 -13.39
C TYR A 599 -14.73 -12.58 -13.45
N THR A 600 -15.64 -12.40 -12.50
CA THR A 600 -16.62 -11.30 -12.53
C THR A 600 -16.16 -10.06 -11.76
N SER A 601 -15.14 -10.19 -10.90
CA SER A 601 -14.76 -9.19 -9.88
C SER A 601 -15.90 -8.80 -8.93
N ARG A 602 -17.01 -9.57 -8.90
CA ARG A 602 -18.16 -9.36 -8.02
C ARG A 602 -18.01 -10.26 -6.79
N LEU A 603 -17.79 -9.65 -5.63
CA LEU A 603 -17.72 -10.34 -4.34
C LEU A 603 -19.12 -10.47 -3.74
N THR A 604 -19.50 -11.68 -3.34
CA THR A 604 -20.77 -11.99 -2.65
C THR A 604 -20.52 -12.85 -1.41
N GLU A 605 -21.52 -13.07 -0.57
CA GLU A 605 -21.38 -14.01 0.57
C GLU A 605 -21.07 -15.44 0.09
N LYS A 606 -21.45 -15.76 -1.14
CA LYS A 606 -21.22 -17.07 -1.77
C LYS A 606 -19.74 -17.32 -2.07
N SER A 607 -18.90 -16.29 -2.09
CA SER A 607 -17.44 -16.45 -2.24
C SER A 607 -16.79 -17.06 -1.00
N ASP A 608 -17.27 -16.69 0.19
CA ASP A 608 -16.86 -17.35 1.45
C ASP A 608 -17.42 -18.78 1.54
N VAL A 609 -18.63 -19.03 1.00
CA VAL A 609 -19.21 -20.38 0.91
C VAL A 609 -18.32 -21.31 0.09
N TYR A 610 -17.85 -20.87 -1.09
CA TYR A 610 -16.95 -21.66 -1.91
C TYR A 610 -15.65 -21.99 -1.16
N SER A 611 -15.04 -20.97 -0.55
CA SER A 611 -13.82 -21.13 0.24
C SER A 611 -14.01 -22.12 1.40
N PHE A 612 -15.17 -22.11 2.06
CA PHE A 612 -15.52 -23.09 3.09
C PHE A 612 -15.75 -24.50 2.52
N GLY A 613 -16.32 -24.63 1.31
CA GLY A 613 -16.41 -25.90 0.59
C GLY A 613 -15.06 -26.57 0.38
N VAL A 614 -14.02 -25.78 0.08
CA VAL A 614 -12.64 -26.28 0.00
C VAL A 614 -12.17 -26.81 1.36
N ILE A 615 -12.46 -26.12 2.47
CA ILE A 615 -12.12 -26.60 3.82
C ILE A 615 -12.85 -27.92 4.14
N LEU A 616 -14.12 -28.09 3.74
CA LEU A 616 -14.82 -29.36 3.90
C LEU A 616 -14.14 -30.49 3.12
N ALA A 617 -13.70 -30.23 1.89
CA ALA A 617 -12.92 -31.19 1.11
C ALA A 617 -11.56 -31.51 1.77
N GLU A 618 -10.85 -30.51 2.32
CA GLU A 618 -9.62 -30.74 3.10
C GLU A 618 -9.89 -31.61 4.34
N LEU A 619 -10.98 -31.37 5.08
CA LEU A 619 -11.35 -32.16 6.27
C LEU A 619 -11.66 -33.62 5.91
N LEU A 620 -12.29 -33.86 4.75
CA LEU A 620 -12.61 -35.21 4.27
C LEU A 620 -11.37 -35.97 3.77
N THR A 621 -10.45 -35.28 3.11
CA THR A 621 -9.40 -35.94 2.31
C THR A 621 -7.99 -35.81 2.91
N ARG A 622 -7.74 -34.80 3.76
CA ARG A 622 -6.40 -34.32 4.17
C ARG A 622 -5.48 -33.94 3.02
N VAL A 623 -6.00 -33.77 1.82
CA VAL A 623 -5.25 -33.31 0.65
C VAL A 623 -5.14 -31.78 0.71
N LYS A 624 -3.98 -31.24 0.31
CA LYS A 624 -3.79 -29.78 0.26
C LYS A 624 -4.67 -29.17 -0.85
N PRO A 625 -5.15 -27.92 -0.70
CA PRO A 625 -5.99 -27.24 -1.68
C PRO A 625 -5.39 -27.16 -3.09
N VAL A 626 -4.06 -27.07 -3.15
CA VAL A 626 -3.27 -27.16 -4.38
C VAL A 626 -2.22 -28.23 -4.17
N PHE A 627 -2.21 -29.23 -5.05
CA PHE A 627 -1.27 -30.36 -4.97
C PHE A 627 -0.80 -30.76 -6.37
N SER A 628 0.36 -31.41 -6.43
CA SER A 628 0.92 -31.93 -7.68
C SER A 628 0.58 -33.42 -7.80
N THR A 629 0.08 -33.80 -8.97
CA THR A 629 -0.13 -35.20 -9.32
C THR A 629 1.19 -35.86 -9.75
N PRO A 630 1.28 -37.21 -9.81
CA PRO A 630 2.47 -37.91 -10.30
C PRO A 630 2.88 -37.52 -11.74
N SER A 631 1.95 -37.01 -12.55
CA SER A 631 2.22 -36.46 -13.89
C SER A 631 2.81 -35.05 -13.87
N SER A 632 3.09 -34.48 -12.68
CA SER A 632 3.55 -33.10 -12.47
C SER A 632 2.56 -32.01 -12.90
N GLU A 633 1.28 -32.35 -13.13
CA GLU A 633 0.24 -31.32 -13.31
C GLU A 633 -0.19 -30.81 -11.92
N VAL A 634 -0.15 -29.48 -11.74
CA VAL A 634 -0.71 -28.80 -10.57
C VAL A 634 -2.24 -28.89 -10.66
N THR A 635 -2.89 -29.41 -9.62
CA THR A 635 -4.33 -29.66 -9.59
C THR A 635 -4.96 -28.98 -8.37
N SER A 636 -6.18 -28.46 -8.56
CA SER A 636 -7.02 -27.91 -7.49
C SER A 636 -7.79 -29.03 -6.80
N LEU A 637 -7.78 -29.05 -5.46
CA LEU A 637 -8.58 -29.99 -4.67
C LEU A 637 -10.07 -29.82 -4.96
N ALA A 638 -10.54 -28.59 -5.17
CA ALA A 638 -11.95 -28.32 -5.41
C ALA A 638 -12.48 -29.07 -6.65
N SER A 639 -11.83 -28.91 -7.81
CA SER A 639 -12.23 -29.61 -9.02
C SER A 639 -11.96 -31.09 -8.96
N HIS A 640 -10.85 -31.52 -8.37
CA HIS A 640 -10.57 -32.94 -8.22
C HIS A 640 -11.65 -33.61 -7.36
N PHE A 641 -12.03 -33.01 -6.24
CA PHE A 641 -13.10 -33.51 -5.37
C PHE A 641 -14.45 -33.58 -6.09
N VAL A 642 -14.86 -32.52 -6.77
CA VAL A 642 -16.13 -32.50 -7.54
C VAL A 642 -16.11 -33.54 -8.67
N SER A 643 -14.98 -33.75 -9.35
CA SER A 643 -14.84 -34.81 -10.35
C SER A 643 -15.01 -36.20 -9.73
N MET A 644 -14.38 -36.45 -8.58
CA MET A 644 -14.48 -37.74 -7.88
C MET A 644 -15.89 -38.00 -7.36
N MET A 645 -16.61 -36.96 -6.92
CA MET A 645 -18.03 -37.04 -6.56
C MET A 645 -18.89 -37.43 -7.78
N ARG A 646 -18.74 -36.71 -8.90
CA ARG A 646 -19.50 -36.95 -10.12
C ARG A 646 -19.26 -38.34 -10.72
N ASP A 647 -18.03 -38.82 -10.67
CA ASP A 647 -17.65 -40.13 -11.19
C ASP A 647 -17.97 -41.28 -10.19
N ASN A 648 -18.61 -40.96 -9.05
CA ASN A 648 -19.00 -41.87 -7.98
C ASN A 648 -17.79 -42.61 -7.35
N ARG A 649 -16.66 -41.92 -7.26
CA ARG A 649 -15.36 -42.40 -6.76
C ARG A 649 -14.94 -41.73 -5.45
N LEU A 650 -15.88 -41.18 -4.68
CA LEU A 650 -15.60 -40.51 -3.41
C LEU A 650 -14.69 -41.33 -2.48
N CYS A 651 -14.91 -42.64 -2.37
CA CYS A 651 -14.13 -43.51 -1.48
C CYS A 651 -12.63 -43.53 -1.79
N ASP A 652 -12.22 -43.22 -3.02
CA ASP A 652 -10.82 -43.26 -3.45
C ASP A 652 -10.00 -42.07 -2.92
N ILE A 653 -10.66 -40.98 -2.48
CA ILE A 653 -9.99 -39.75 -2.03
C ILE A 653 -10.18 -39.46 -0.53
N LEU A 654 -11.08 -40.17 0.16
CA LEU A 654 -11.30 -39.98 1.59
C LEU A 654 -10.07 -40.37 2.42
N ASP A 655 -9.84 -39.65 3.50
CA ASP A 655 -8.87 -40.07 4.50
C ASP A 655 -9.30 -41.42 5.12
N PRO A 656 -8.45 -42.46 5.08
CA PRO A 656 -8.79 -43.78 5.63
C PRO A 656 -9.36 -43.73 7.04
N ARG A 657 -8.88 -42.79 7.86
CA ARG A 657 -9.30 -42.66 9.25
C ARG A 657 -10.75 -42.20 9.40
N ILE A 658 -11.23 -41.34 8.52
CA ILE A 658 -12.65 -40.94 8.56
C ILE A 658 -13.56 -42.06 8.06
N VAL A 659 -13.06 -42.93 7.17
CA VAL A 659 -13.78 -44.12 6.70
C VAL A 659 -13.92 -45.15 7.83
N GLU A 660 -12.90 -45.27 8.69
CA GLU A 660 -12.91 -46.15 9.86
C GLU A 660 -13.82 -45.63 10.99
N GLU A 661 -13.78 -44.32 11.28
CA GLU A 661 -14.46 -43.71 12.44
C GLU A 661 -15.88 -43.17 12.12
N GLY A 662 -16.14 -42.78 10.87
CA GLY A 662 -17.35 -42.10 10.44
C GLY A 662 -18.43 -43.05 9.90
N SER A 663 -19.70 -42.67 10.06
CA SER A 663 -20.79 -43.38 9.39
C SER A 663 -20.75 -43.06 7.89
N THR A 664 -20.95 -44.07 7.04
CA THR A 664 -20.97 -43.86 5.58
C THR A 664 -22.03 -42.82 5.16
N GLU A 665 -23.13 -42.74 5.90
CA GLU A 665 -24.20 -41.78 5.65
C GLU A 665 -23.77 -40.36 6.01
N ASP A 666 -23.15 -40.17 7.19
CA ASP A 666 -22.65 -38.85 7.63
C ASP A 666 -21.60 -38.31 6.64
N ILE A 667 -20.68 -39.17 6.20
CA ILE A 667 -19.61 -38.81 5.26
C ILE A 667 -20.21 -38.38 3.92
N LYS A 668 -21.22 -39.10 3.41
CA LYS A 668 -21.90 -38.74 2.17
C LYS A 668 -22.64 -37.41 2.27
N VAL A 669 -23.28 -37.12 3.41
CA VAL A 669 -23.95 -35.83 3.62
C VAL A 669 -22.93 -34.68 3.63
N VAL A 670 -21.81 -34.83 4.35
CA VAL A 670 -20.75 -33.79 4.37
C VAL A 670 -20.11 -33.63 3.00
N ALA A 671 -19.89 -34.72 2.25
CA ALA A 671 -19.34 -34.68 0.90
C ALA A 671 -20.28 -34.01 -0.10
N GLY A 672 -21.58 -34.32 -0.05
CA GLY A 672 -22.59 -33.67 -0.88
C GLY A 672 -22.73 -32.18 -0.54
N LEU A 673 -22.60 -31.81 0.74
CA LEU A 673 -22.58 -30.41 1.15
C LEU A 673 -21.34 -29.68 0.62
N ALA A 674 -20.16 -30.31 0.68
CA ALA A 674 -18.93 -29.77 0.09
C ALA A 674 -19.08 -29.54 -1.42
N GLU A 675 -19.61 -30.52 -2.16
CA GLU A 675 -19.90 -30.40 -3.59
C GLU A 675 -20.86 -29.24 -3.89
N ALA A 676 -21.94 -29.09 -3.10
CA ALA A 676 -22.88 -27.99 -3.26
C ALA A 676 -22.24 -26.61 -3.02
N CYS A 677 -21.34 -26.50 -2.04
CA CYS A 677 -20.56 -25.27 -1.79
C CYS A 677 -19.59 -24.96 -2.93
N LEU A 678 -19.06 -25.97 -3.63
CA LEU A 678 -18.05 -25.85 -4.68
C LEU A 678 -18.62 -25.64 -6.10
N ARG A 679 -19.93 -25.43 -6.24
CA ARG A 679 -20.54 -25.11 -7.54
C ARG A 679 -19.96 -23.84 -8.15
N LEU A 680 -19.81 -23.81 -9.47
CA LEU A 680 -19.22 -22.66 -10.16
C LEU A 680 -20.08 -21.40 -10.02
N LYS A 681 -21.40 -21.50 -10.16
CA LYS A 681 -22.30 -20.35 -9.99
C LYS A 681 -22.66 -20.16 -8.53
N GLY A 682 -22.44 -18.96 -7.99
CA GLY A 682 -22.70 -18.63 -6.60
C GLY A 682 -24.18 -18.76 -6.22
N GLU A 683 -25.09 -18.49 -7.15
CA GLU A 683 -26.54 -18.63 -6.97
C GLU A 683 -26.96 -20.07 -6.63
N GLU A 684 -26.24 -21.06 -7.16
CA GLU A 684 -26.53 -22.48 -6.96
C GLU A 684 -25.93 -23.03 -5.66
N ARG A 685 -25.07 -22.26 -4.99
CA ARG A 685 -24.46 -22.61 -3.69
C ARG A 685 -25.46 -22.37 -2.55
N PRO A 686 -25.45 -23.16 -1.46
CA PRO A 686 -26.24 -22.86 -0.28
C PRO A 686 -25.76 -21.56 0.41
N THR A 687 -26.59 -20.98 1.28
CA THR A 687 -26.13 -19.92 2.19
C THR A 687 -25.34 -20.54 3.34
N MET A 688 -24.44 -19.77 3.98
CA MET A 688 -23.70 -20.28 5.13
C MET A 688 -24.60 -20.70 6.29
N ARG A 689 -25.79 -20.10 6.43
CA ARG A 689 -26.79 -20.52 7.43
C ARG A 689 -27.37 -21.90 7.11
N GLN A 690 -27.64 -22.21 5.84
CA GLN A 690 -28.08 -23.55 5.43
C GLN A 690 -26.99 -24.60 5.64
N VAL A 691 -25.74 -24.23 5.33
CA VAL A 691 -24.56 -25.08 5.58
C VAL A 691 -24.42 -25.38 7.07
N GLU A 692 -24.52 -24.36 7.93
CA GLU A 692 -24.45 -24.51 9.39
C GLU A 692 -25.53 -25.46 9.92
N ILE A 693 -26.80 -25.25 9.55
CA ILE A 693 -27.92 -26.09 10.01
C ILE A 693 -27.69 -27.57 9.60
N THR A 694 -27.28 -27.80 8.35
CA THR A 694 -27.02 -29.16 7.85
C THR A 694 -25.94 -29.87 8.65
N LEU A 695 -24.86 -29.15 9.00
CA LEU A 695 -23.77 -29.70 9.81
C LEU A 695 -24.17 -29.89 11.28
N GLU A 696 -24.99 -29.01 11.84
CA GLU A 696 -25.52 -29.13 13.20
C GLU A 696 -26.45 -30.33 13.35
N ASP A 697 -27.32 -30.60 12.38
CA ASP A 697 -28.22 -31.75 12.38
C ASP A 697 -27.46 -33.08 12.41
N LEU A 698 -26.34 -33.17 11.67
CA LEU A 698 -25.43 -34.32 11.70
C LEU A 698 -24.77 -34.51 13.06
N GLN A 699 -24.42 -33.41 13.74
CA GLN A 699 -23.83 -33.46 15.08
C GLN A 699 -24.86 -33.80 16.17
N GLY A 700 -26.09 -33.26 16.05
CA GLY A 700 -27.19 -33.41 17.00
C GLY A 700 -27.88 -34.78 16.96
N SER A 701 -27.89 -35.45 15.80
CA SER A 701 -28.47 -36.79 15.62
C SER A 701 -27.79 -37.89 16.45
N LYS A 702 -26.65 -37.60 17.10
CA LYS A 702 -25.94 -38.52 18.00
C LYS A 702 -26.23 -38.29 19.50
N VAL A 703 -27.00 -37.26 19.87
CA VAL A 703 -27.24 -36.88 21.28
C VAL A 703 -28.61 -37.34 21.81
N LEU A 704 -29.52 -37.81 20.96
CA LEU A 704 -30.82 -38.36 21.36
C LEU A 704 -31.03 -39.78 20.81
N PRO A 705 -30.76 -40.85 21.59
CA PRO A 705 -31.40 -42.13 21.33
C PRO A 705 -32.84 -42.07 21.86
N ASN A 706 -33.78 -42.37 20.97
CA ASN A 706 -35.24 -42.51 21.18
C ASN A 706 -36.08 -41.23 21.27
N SER A 707 -36.66 -40.84 20.14
CA SER A 707 -38.11 -40.95 19.99
C SER A 707 -38.52 -41.06 18.52
N ARG A 708 -39.44 -41.98 18.22
CA ARG A 708 -39.98 -42.21 16.87
C ARG A 708 -41.13 -41.25 16.56
N MET A 709 -41.33 -41.07 15.25
CA MET A 709 -42.52 -40.56 14.53
C MET A 709 -42.67 -39.03 14.49
N ALA A 710 -43.02 -38.40 13.36
CA ALA A 710 -43.82 -38.88 12.25
C ALA A 710 -43.33 -38.38 10.87
N SER A 711 -43.53 -39.25 9.89
CA SER A 711 -43.42 -39.05 8.45
C SER A 711 -44.42 -38.02 7.91
N SER A 712 -43.97 -37.16 7.01
CA SER A 712 -44.80 -36.65 5.91
C SER A 712 -44.11 -36.98 4.59
N GLN A 713 -44.54 -38.08 3.97
CA GLN A 713 -44.27 -38.36 2.57
C GLN A 713 -44.93 -37.27 1.73
N ASN A 714 -44.17 -36.65 0.84
CA ASN A 714 -44.69 -36.21 -0.45
C ASN A 714 -43.70 -36.65 -1.51
N ALA A 715 -44.14 -37.65 -2.27
CA ALA A 715 -43.47 -38.15 -3.47
C ALA A 715 -43.44 -37.04 -4.52
N ILE A 716 -42.26 -36.77 -5.08
CA ILE A 716 -42.13 -36.12 -6.38
C ILE A 716 -41.57 -37.17 -7.32
N GLN A 717 -42.31 -37.35 -8.41
CA GLN A 717 -42.15 -38.38 -9.42
C GLN A 717 -40.78 -38.32 -10.11
N ASP A 718 -40.26 -39.52 -10.36
CA ASP A 718 -39.25 -39.82 -11.37
C ASP A 718 -39.70 -39.24 -12.73
N GLU A 719 -38.99 -38.22 -13.22
CA GLU A 719 -38.91 -37.94 -14.65
C GLU A 719 -37.48 -38.21 -15.12
N SER A 720 -37.37 -39.22 -15.97
CA SER A 720 -36.15 -39.61 -16.67
C SER A 720 -35.66 -38.45 -17.55
N TYR A 721 -34.56 -37.80 -17.17
CA TYR A 721 -33.86 -36.90 -18.07
C TYR A 721 -32.84 -37.68 -18.89
N ASN A 722 -33.17 -37.90 -20.16
CA ASN A 722 -32.33 -38.54 -21.15
C ASN A 722 -31.53 -37.44 -21.88
N GLY A 723 -30.20 -37.49 -21.80
CA GLY A 723 -29.34 -37.01 -22.88
C GLY A 723 -28.52 -35.73 -22.67
N SER A 724 -27.19 -35.93 -22.81
CA SER A 724 -26.15 -34.98 -23.23
C SER A 724 -25.60 -33.99 -22.18
N ASN A 725 -24.63 -34.46 -21.39
CA ASN A 725 -23.69 -33.58 -20.70
C ASN A 725 -22.24 -34.07 -20.87
N GLY A 726 -21.74 -34.01 -22.11
CA GLY A 726 -20.34 -34.26 -22.44
C GLY A 726 -19.45 -33.01 -22.44
N SER A 727 -20.02 -31.80 -22.29
CA SER A 727 -19.29 -30.53 -22.47
C SER A 727 -19.03 -29.71 -21.20
N GLU A 728 -19.74 -29.95 -20.09
CA GLU A 728 -19.54 -29.17 -18.86
C GLU A 728 -18.26 -29.55 -18.10
N GLY A 729 -17.87 -30.83 -18.13
CA GLY A 729 -16.63 -31.31 -17.49
C GLY A 729 -15.36 -30.71 -18.12
N THR A 730 -15.36 -30.56 -19.45
CA THR A 730 -14.27 -29.91 -20.19
C THR A 730 -14.21 -28.42 -19.88
N ARG A 731 -15.36 -27.79 -19.59
CA ARG A 731 -15.49 -26.35 -19.31
C ARG A 731 -15.08 -25.97 -17.88
N LEU A 732 -15.41 -26.82 -16.89
CA LEU A 732 -14.89 -26.71 -15.51
C LEU A 732 -13.36 -26.86 -15.50
N TYR A 733 -12.86 -27.91 -16.16
CA TYR A 733 -11.43 -28.18 -16.25
C TYR A 733 -10.67 -27.11 -17.05
N SER A 734 -11.25 -26.56 -18.12
CA SER A 734 -10.61 -25.53 -18.93
C SER A 734 -10.50 -24.19 -18.20
N LEU A 735 -11.56 -23.73 -17.54
CA LEU A 735 -11.55 -22.48 -16.78
C LEU A 735 -10.56 -22.56 -15.61
N GLU A 736 -10.54 -23.68 -14.88
CA GLU A 736 -9.57 -23.83 -13.79
C GLU A 736 -8.13 -24.04 -14.29
N LYS A 737 -7.90 -24.68 -15.44
CA LYS A 737 -6.55 -24.77 -16.03
C LYS A 737 -6.06 -23.40 -16.50
N GLU A 738 -6.92 -22.58 -17.09
CA GLU A 738 -6.63 -21.17 -17.39
C GLU A 738 -6.34 -20.37 -16.12
N PHE A 739 -7.12 -20.59 -15.06
CA PHE A 739 -6.91 -19.97 -13.75
C PHE A 739 -5.54 -20.35 -13.14
N ILE A 740 -5.22 -21.65 -13.07
CA ILE A 740 -3.95 -22.17 -12.54
C ILE A 740 -2.78 -21.63 -13.37
N GLN A 741 -2.85 -21.68 -14.71
CA GLN A 741 -1.81 -21.12 -15.60
C GLN A 741 -1.63 -19.61 -15.44
N SER A 742 -2.72 -18.86 -15.19
CA SER A 742 -2.64 -17.41 -14.95
C SER A 742 -2.03 -17.05 -13.59
N SER A 743 -1.97 -17.99 -12.65
CA SER A 743 -1.47 -17.82 -11.27
C SER A 743 0.00 -18.22 -11.07
N GLU A 744 0.59 -19.00 -11.98
CA GLU A 744 2.00 -19.42 -11.95
C GLU A 744 2.99 -18.31 -12.36
N ILE A 745 2.48 -17.15 -12.79
CA ILE A 745 3.29 -15.96 -13.06
C ILE A 745 3.32 -15.12 -11.78
N PRO A 746 4.49 -14.97 -11.11
CA PRO A 746 4.59 -14.13 -9.93
C PRO A 746 4.29 -12.67 -10.31
N ARG A 747 3.22 -12.11 -9.74
CA ARG A 747 2.86 -10.69 -9.83
C ARG A 747 3.76 -9.82 -8.98
#